data_AF-A0A0G0IZB6-F1
#
_entry.id   AF-A0A0G0IZB6-F1
#
_cell.length_a   1.000
_cell.length_b   1.000
_cell.length_c   1.000
_cell.angle_alpha   90.00
_cell.angle_beta   90.00
_cell.angle_gamma   90.00
#
_symmetry.space_group_name_H-M   'P 1'
#
loop_
_entity.id
_entity.type
_entity.pdbx_description
1 polymer ?
#
loop_
_entity_poly.entity_id
_entity_poly.type
_entity_poly.pdbx_seq_one_letter_code
_entity_poly.pdbx_strand_id
1 'polypeptide(L)'
;MTEKSEGQQFEPACGLPLEDGDHKKCEKVEEAEPDKEKPEIKLTEDQEKAKQSMIDHLSHGRIFYALLIKVGSQLPEEVVQSAAKEGMIKCLSCDQIDDALEIKDDFKVPEEVVQSAAKEGMIKCLSDSRLNSALNIKNRLKVSKEILQSPELHSAAKEGMIEHLSHGWVDAALEVRENFFVQITPREIIDAFPDLQELLVKLQEKSAQFYRQATRSLEVVMSLFNYRGAPEKLFTTVDENPFLFDAVERNPRFGTKLLVKFESLDASSRENITFLYTAKNEIMAAHPEIDPESLEFRQAMQEKLKDFKRNTEIYKAIEASGIAVEQWLAYDEVRYFSLASRKNTVAFSETIATPINRIKETIDSYAHLIKETVKPYHKELSEHQIPVAESGGIDEKIAKMRGEYEKAKREGNEKKSQGILKGMESTEKSKEKTATVSVWNKLINTINSFQLLKNDVHLAHERAMEAEAKFQELTAQKAPSGKEIREQKEKIAKAKDELRTKFSVLERRMEDFRNTLYATILPALGEERSAGLIQEIQQGFQEQLTHYDVDRSTLANLFSERQDAEKEKLESQPMSIFVWARNPDIDLYQANYSPCCISIESGYHADGAESTIADYTTDLGIQIVNIWDETKQEPVTAAWCWLGEDEGGTPVLVVDNIESNTLYSSNYPEQLTQELFEFLQEYARTIGAKKVVLGKRNNDLPTASNQNILRDDESTYKKIGNSNRPDGYFLEAEEKSVKIIWDEKDENPKRQNMEKKEKTDLPKVQFKGLVTKDLTEKDFSEILRLERTIYQQEDEDLIAGQGLIQDINDEKGLEYSITLQGTRKGKKTLEMLGYIVGVEDETSDGEPCVYLEDIAVAPEAQGQGIGWNMMEAFTQKLKEKAKEQKKPVLLDMHLRPNSQRFMERHKEDLERLGVQLLEEAVENDYYGEGDDALYQLYEVRE
;
A
#
# COMPACT_ATOMS: atom_id res chain seq x y z
N MET A 1 -14.36 53.90 17.36
CA MET A 1 -14.22 54.63 18.62
C MET A 1 -13.51 53.73 19.60
N THR A 2 -12.44 54.25 20.19
CA THR A 2 -11.39 53.59 20.96
C THR A 2 -11.75 53.30 22.41
N GLU A 3 -10.86 52.51 23.05
CA GLU A 3 -10.49 52.45 24.49
C GLU A 3 -11.00 51.22 25.25
N LYS A 4 -10.12 50.26 25.61
CA LYS A 4 -9.03 50.21 26.61
C LYS A 4 -9.53 49.65 27.95
N SER A 5 -8.84 48.65 28.48
CA SER A 5 -8.82 48.34 29.90
C SER A 5 -7.45 47.80 30.32
N GLU A 6 -6.76 48.55 31.17
CA GLU A 6 -5.68 48.10 32.05
C GLU A 6 -6.16 48.24 33.50
N GLY A 7 -5.62 47.42 34.41
CA GLY A 7 -5.23 47.92 35.73
C GLY A 7 -5.93 47.38 36.98
N GLN A 8 -5.50 46.19 37.43
CA GLN A 8 -4.84 45.92 38.72
C GLN A 8 -5.47 46.21 40.12
N GLN A 9 -5.21 45.21 40.99
CA GLN A 9 -4.93 45.21 42.46
C GLN A 9 -6.09 45.18 43.49
N PHE A 10 -6.11 44.18 44.39
CA PHE A 10 -5.56 44.23 45.78
C PHE A 10 -6.06 43.04 46.64
N GLU A 11 -5.14 42.37 47.34
CA GLU A 11 -5.34 41.63 48.61
C GLU A 11 -5.53 42.62 49.81
N PRO A 12 -5.90 42.27 51.08
CA PRO A 12 -5.50 41.06 51.84
C PRO A 12 -6.41 40.51 53.01
N ALA A 13 -5.95 39.39 53.59
CA ALA A 13 -5.85 39.01 55.02
C ALA A 13 -6.99 38.34 55.86
N CYS A 14 -6.66 37.08 56.26
CA CYS A 14 -6.61 36.46 57.60
C CYS A 14 -7.85 35.87 58.34
N GLY A 15 -7.68 34.60 58.76
CA GLY A 15 -8.34 34.01 59.94
C GLY A 15 -8.19 32.48 60.09
N LEU A 16 -7.12 32.00 60.76
CA LEU A 16 -6.97 30.65 61.37
C LEU A 16 -7.75 30.60 62.72
N PRO A 17 -8.09 29.46 63.38
CA PRO A 17 -7.16 28.34 63.72
C PRO A 17 -7.73 26.90 63.97
N LEU A 18 -6.80 25.93 64.07
CA LEU A 18 -6.66 24.84 65.08
C LEU A 18 -6.24 23.47 64.52
N GLU A 19 -5.34 22.85 65.29
CA GLU A 19 -4.46 21.71 65.01
C GLU A 19 -5.06 20.31 65.22
N ASP A 20 -4.33 19.34 64.65
CA ASP A 20 -4.11 17.94 65.04
C ASP A 20 -5.13 16.85 64.68
N GLY A 21 -4.71 16.06 63.69
CA GLY A 21 -5.27 14.78 63.27
C GLY A 21 -4.36 14.14 62.21
N ASP A 22 -3.21 13.64 62.65
CA ASP A 22 -2.13 13.08 61.84
C ASP A 22 -2.55 11.75 61.18
N HIS A 23 -2.80 11.76 59.87
CA HIS A 23 -2.75 10.57 59.00
C HIS A 23 -2.39 10.99 57.57
N LYS A 24 -1.08 11.13 57.31
CA LYS A 24 -0.51 11.20 55.95
C LYS A 24 -0.85 9.92 55.17
N LYS A 25 -1.57 10.09 54.05
CA LYS A 25 -1.49 9.20 52.88
C LYS A 25 -1.00 10.06 51.71
N CYS A 26 0.19 9.72 51.23
CA CYS A 26 0.98 10.47 50.24
C CYS A 26 0.30 10.53 48.87
N GLU A 27 0.18 11.75 48.33
CA GLU A 27 0.20 11.99 46.89
C GLU A 27 1.62 11.76 46.38
N LYS A 28 1.78 10.89 45.38
CA LYS A 28 3.04 10.75 44.64
C LYS A 28 3.06 11.80 43.54
N VAL A 29 3.78 12.87 43.80
CA VAL A 29 4.43 13.67 42.76
C VAL A 29 5.59 12.81 42.24
N GLU A 30 5.62 12.50 40.94
CA GLU A 30 6.83 11.98 40.30
C GLU A 30 7.86 13.12 40.25
N GLU A 31 8.57 13.29 41.37
CA GLU A 31 9.91 13.86 41.34
C GLU A 31 10.77 12.97 40.45
N ALA A 32 11.46 13.58 39.48
CA ALA A 32 12.52 12.93 38.73
C ALA A 32 13.46 12.25 39.74
N GLU A 33 13.52 10.91 39.71
CA GLU A 33 14.54 10.19 40.48
C GLU A 33 15.89 10.75 40.04
N PRO A 34 16.77 11.18 40.96
CA PRO A 34 18.14 11.48 40.59
C PRO A 34 18.72 10.19 40.02
N ASP A 35 19.17 10.28 38.78
CA ASP A 35 19.90 9.25 38.07
C ASP A 35 20.88 8.62 39.06
N LYS A 36 20.63 7.37 39.47
CA LYS A 36 21.55 6.66 40.34
C LYS A 36 22.80 6.44 39.50
N GLU A 37 23.75 7.38 39.57
CA GLU A 37 25.07 7.26 38.97
C GLU A 37 25.59 5.85 39.27
N LYS A 38 25.66 5.02 38.23
CA LYS A 38 26.38 3.76 38.28
C LYS A 38 27.78 4.10 38.82
N PRO A 39 28.31 3.35 39.80
CA PRO A 39 29.61 3.66 40.39
C PRO A 39 30.66 3.76 39.29
N GLU A 40 31.23 4.94 39.12
CA GLU A 40 32.26 5.23 38.11
C GLU A 40 33.44 4.26 38.33
N ILE A 41 33.63 3.32 37.39
CA ILE A 41 34.74 2.36 37.46
C ILE A 41 36.04 3.15 37.28
N LYS A 42 36.73 3.43 38.38
CA LYS A 42 38.06 4.06 38.34
C LYS A 42 39.07 3.10 37.72
N LEU A 43 39.37 3.31 36.44
CA LEU A 43 40.41 2.60 35.73
C LEU A 43 41.79 3.11 36.15
N THR A 44 42.75 2.19 36.22
CA THR A 44 44.18 2.56 36.32
C THR A 44 44.65 3.17 34.99
N GLU A 45 45.73 3.95 35.02
CA GLU A 45 46.32 4.54 33.81
C GLU A 45 46.66 3.48 32.74
N ASP A 46 47.07 2.29 33.17
CA ASP A 46 47.36 1.16 32.29
C ASP A 46 46.09 0.52 31.71
N GLN A 47 44.99 0.48 32.47
CA GLN A 47 43.69 0.02 31.98
C GLN A 47 43.05 1.01 31.01
N GLU A 48 43.23 2.32 31.20
CA GLU A 48 42.80 3.33 30.21
C GLU A 48 43.58 3.21 28.90
N LYS A 49 44.91 3.03 28.97
CA LYS A 49 45.73 2.77 27.78
C LYS A 49 45.31 1.47 27.08
N ALA A 50 44.98 0.44 27.84
CA ALA A 50 44.49 -0.83 27.29
C ALA A 50 43.11 -0.67 26.64
N LYS A 51 42.18 0.06 27.27
CA LYS A 51 40.86 0.40 26.69
C LYS A 51 41.03 1.15 25.37
N GLN A 52 41.82 2.21 25.34
CA GLN A 52 42.04 3.00 24.13
C GLN A 52 42.69 2.19 23.01
N SER A 53 43.72 1.39 23.34
CA SER A 53 44.37 0.50 22.38
C SER A 53 43.39 -0.54 21.82
N MET A 54 42.48 -1.05 22.66
CA MET A 54 41.42 -1.97 22.21
C MET A 54 40.47 -1.27 21.23
N ILE A 55 40.01 -0.06 21.54
CA ILE A 55 39.17 0.75 20.64
C ILE A 55 39.88 0.99 19.31
N ASP A 56 41.15 1.38 19.32
CA ASP A 56 41.94 1.63 18.12
C ASP A 56 42.10 0.38 17.25
N HIS A 57 42.21 -0.80 17.87
CA HIS A 57 42.25 -2.06 17.15
C HIS A 57 40.89 -2.42 16.57
N LEU A 58 39.83 -2.33 17.36
CA LEU A 58 38.47 -2.63 16.93
C LEU A 58 38.00 -1.71 15.80
N SER A 59 38.32 -0.41 15.89
CA SER A 59 37.98 0.62 14.87
C SER A 59 38.60 0.39 13.50
N HIS A 60 39.49 -0.60 13.35
CA HIS A 60 40.14 -0.96 12.08
C HIS A 60 39.97 -2.46 11.78
N GLY A 61 38.95 -3.13 12.34
CA GLY A 61 38.70 -4.56 12.11
C GLY A 61 39.77 -5.50 12.69
N ARG A 62 40.69 -5.01 13.56
CA ARG A 62 41.81 -5.79 14.11
C ARG A 62 41.40 -6.59 15.34
N ILE A 63 40.37 -7.41 15.20
CA ILE A 63 39.66 -8.13 16.27
C ILE A 63 40.59 -9.04 17.08
N PHE A 64 41.49 -9.77 16.42
CA PHE A 64 42.47 -10.63 17.08
C PHE A 64 43.34 -9.87 18.11
N TYR A 65 43.76 -8.64 17.80
CA TYR A 65 44.59 -7.85 18.71
C TYR A 65 43.77 -7.30 19.87
N ALA A 66 42.53 -6.89 19.62
CA ALA A 66 41.60 -6.49 20.66
C ALA A 66 41.29 -7.67 21.63
N LEU A 67 41.16 -8.90 21.13
CA LEU A 67 41.00 -10.09 21.95
C LEU A 67 42.22 -10.38 22.83
N LEU A 68 43.44 -10.17 22.31
CA LEU A 68 44.66 -10.27 23.12
C LEU A 68 44.69 -9.23 24.24
N ILE A 69 44.21 -8.01 23.98
CA ILE A 69 44.09 -6.97 24.99
C ILE A 69 43.04 -7.35 26.04
N LYS A 70 41.87 -7.89 25.62
CA LYS A 70 40.85 -8.44 26.54
C LYS A 70 41.43 -9.49 27.48
N VAL A 71 42.22 -10.44 26.96
CA VAL A 71 42.82 -11.53 27.75
C VAL A 71 43.98 -11.05 28.64
N GLY A 72 44.80 -10.11 28.16
CA GLY A 72 46.03 -9.69 28.83
C GLY A 72 45.89 -8.57 29.86
N SER A 73 44.83 -7.75 29.78
CA SER A 73 44.77 -6.45 30.48
C SER A 73 43.84 -6.43 31.70
N GLN A 74 43.21 -7.57 32.04
CA GLN A 74 42.23 -7.70 33.12
C GLN A 74 41.20 -6.55 33.13
N LEU A 75 40.72 -6.15 31.95
CA LEU A 75 39.70 -5.10 31.84
C LEU A 75 38.37 -5.63 32.40
N PRO A 76 37.63 -4.83 33.20
CA PRO A 76 36.27 -5.17 33.58
C PRO A 76 35.41 -5.39 32.33
N GLU A 77 34.47 -6.34 32.39
CA GLU A 77 33.65 -6.67 31.22
C GLU A 77 32.86 -5.45 30.73
N GLU A 78 32.38 -4.57 31.61
CA GLU A 78 31.74 -3.30 31.21
C GLU A 78 32.64 -2.40 30.36
N VAL A 79 33.94 -2.35 30.66
CA VAL A 79 34.93 -1.58 29.89
C VAL A 79 35.21 -2.24 28.55
N VAL A 80 35.21 -3.57 28.52
CA VAL A 80 35.33 -4.34 27.28
C VAL A 80 34.13 -4.09 26.37
N GLN A 81 32.92 -4.11 26.92
CA GLN A 81 31.69 -3.85 26.17
C GLN A 81 31.61 -2.39 25.70
N SER A 82 32.06 -1.43 26.51
CA SER A 82 32.19 -0.02 26.07
C SER A 82 33.16 0.16 24.91
N ALA A 83 34.34 -0.48 24.98
CA ALA A 83 35.31 -0.42 23.89
C ALA A 83 34.86 -1.18 22.63
N ALA A 84 34.15 -2.30 22.79
CA ALA A 84 33.47 -3.00 21.70
C ALA A 84 32.44 -2.11 21.02
N LYS A 85 31.58 -1.43 21.79
CA LYS A 85 30.61 -0.45 21.29
C LYS A 85 31.29 0.66 20.48
N GLU A 86 32.32 1.31 21.03
CA GLU A 86 33.04 2.39 20.35
C GLU A 86 33.72 1.91 19.06
N GLY A 87 34.34 0.72 19.09
CA GLY A 87 34.89 0.08 17.90
C GLY A 87 33.85 -0.20 16.82
N MET A 88 32.70 -0.76 17.21
CA MET A 88 31.56 -0.97 16.32
C MET A 88 31.08 0.34 15.70
N ILE A 89 30.89 1.40 16.49
CA ILE A 89 30.47 2.72 15.99
C ILE A 89 31.41 3.22 14.90
N LYS A 90 32.73 3.10 15.10
CA LYS A 90 33.73 3.51 14.10
C LYS A 90 33.65 2.68 12.82
N CYS A 91 33.55 1.36 12.93
CA CYS A 91 33.38 0.47 11.78
C CYS A 91 32.10 0.78 11.00
N LEU A 92 30.96 0.90 11.69
CA LEU A 92 29.66 1.22 11.08
C LEU A 92 29.70 2.59 10.39
N SER A 93 30.34 3.58 11.04
CA SER A 93 30.53 4.91 10.47
C SER A 93 31.48 4.94 9.28
N CYS A 94 32.16 3.85 8.92
CA CYS A 94 33.08 3.75 7.79
C CYS A 94 32.63 2.67 6.79
N ASP A 95 31.36 2.26 6.83
CA ASP A 95 30.77 1.21 5.98
C ASP A 95 31.39 -0.19 6.17
N GLN A 96 32.09 -0.42 7.28
CA GLN A 96 32.72 -1.70 7.65
C GLN A 96 31.78 -2.56 8.52
N ILE A 97 30.60 -2.90 7.99
CA ILE A 97 29.56 -3.60 8.77
C ILE A 97 29.96 -5.04 9.12
N ASP A 98 30.72 -5.71 8.24
CA ASP A 98 31.21 -7.06 8.52
C ASP A 98 32.13 -7.09 9.74
N ASP A 99 33.05 -6.12 9.85
CA ASP A 99 33.90 -5.96 11.03
C ASP A 99 33.07 -5.69 12.29
N ALA A 100 32.03 -4.87 12.20
CA ALA A 100 31.14 -4.60 13.34
C ALA A 100 30.36 -5.86 13.78
N LEU A 101 29.96 -6.71 12.84
CA LEU A 101 29.32 -8.01 13.11
C LEU A 101 30.30 -9.01 13.73
N GLU A 102 31.55 -9.06 13.24
CA GLU A 102 32.57 -9.88 13.86
C GLU A 102 32.90 -9.39 15.29
N ILE A 103 32.93 -8.07 15.54
CA ILE A 103 33.08 -7.52 16.90
C ILE A 103 31.90 -7.97 17.78
N LYS A 104 30.67 -7.90 17.28
CA LYS A 104 29.47 -8.39 17.99
C LYS A 104 29.66 -9.84 18.45
N ASP A 105 30.06 -10.71 17.53
CA ASP A 105 30.16 -12.14 17.78
C ASP A 105 31.34 -12.50 18.69
N ASP A 106 32.53 -11.97 18.40
CA ASP A 106 33.76 -12.32 19.14
C ASP A 106 33.81 -11.71 20.54
N PHE A 107 33.21 -10.54 20.74
CA PHE A 107 33.12 -9.90 22.06
C PHE A 107 31.82 -10.22 22.79
N LYS A 108 30.91 -11.00 22.18
CA LYS A 108 29.60 -11.38 22.71
C LYS A 108 28.82 -10.15 23.17
N VAL A 109 28.78 -9.14 22.30
CA VAL A 109 28.19 -7.83 22.61
C VAL A 109 26.69 -7.99 22.81
N PRO A 110 26.12 -7.56 23.95
CA PRO A 110 24.68 -7.61 24.18
C PRO A 110 23.90 -6.86 23.11
N GLU A 111 22.72 -7.36 22.75
CA GLU A 111 21.92 -6.76 21.66
C GLU A 111 21.60 -5.29 21.92
N GLU A 112 21.32 -4.89 23.17
CA GLU A 112 21.13 -3.46 23.53
C GLU A 112 22.33 -2.58 23.15
N VAL A 113 23.56 -3.09 23.33
CA VAL A 113 24.79 -2.38 22.97
C VAL A 113 24.98 -2.35 21.46
N VAL A 114 24.62 -3.43 20.75
CA VAL A 114 24.63 -3.49 19.28
C VAL A 114 23.66 -2.46 18.70
N GLN A 115 22.43 -2.40 19.22
CA GLN A 115 21.40 -1.45 18.79
C GLN A 115 21.82 0.00 19.09
N SER A 116 22.45 0.25 20.24
CA SER A 116 23.02 1.56 20.57
C SER A 116 24.18 1.96 19.64
N ALA A 117 25.09 1.03 19.31
CA ALA A 117 26.16 1.27 18.33
C ALA A 117 25.61 1.51 16.92
N ALA A 118 24.57 0.77 16.53
CA ALA A 118 23.86 0.94 15.27
C ALA A 118 23.26 2.34 15.15
N LYS A 119 22.54 2.80 16.20
CA LYS A 119 21.99 4.16 16.28
C LYS A 119 23.06 5.22 16.03
N GLU A 120 24.17 5.17 16.77
CA GLU A 120 25.23 6.16 16.67
C GLU A 120 25.96 6.11 15.31
N GLY A 121 26.20 4.91 14.78
CA GLY A 121 26.74 4.72 13.43
C GLY A 121 25.83 5.31 12.35
N MET A 122 24.52 5.08 12.45
CA MET A 122 23.53 5.65 11.52
C MET A 122 23.46 7.17 11.62
N ILE A 123 23.44 7.74 12.82
CA ILE A 123 23.47 9.20 13.04
C ILE A 123 24.65 9.80 12.28
N LYS A 124 25.84 9.21 12.42
CA LYS A 124 27.03 9.71 11.75
C LYS A 124 26.96 9.55 10.22
N CYS A 125 26.51 8.40 9.72
CA CYS A 125 26.31 8.20 8.29
C CYS A 125 25.31 9.21 7.69
N LEU A 126 24.19 9.47 8.36
CA LEU A 126 23.17 10.42 7.89
C LEU A 126 23.67 11.87 7.91
N SER A 127 24.39 12.26 8.97
CA SER A 127 25.00 13.60 9.08
C SER A 127 26.06 13.83 7.99
N ASP A 128 26.75 12.77 7.56
CA ASP A 128 27.71 12.80 6.46
C ASP A 128 27.06 12.59 5.07
N SER A 129 25.72 12.59 4.98
CA SER A 129 24.95 12.31 3.75
C SER A 129 25.27 10.98 3.06
N ARG A 130 25.55 9.93 3.85
CA ARG A 130 25.81 8.56 3.38
C ARG A 130 24.60 7.66 3.60
N LEU A 131 23.55 7.90 2.79
CA LEU A 131 22.28 7.17 2.86
C LEU A 131 22.48 5.64 2.76
N ASN A 132 23.23 5.16 1.77
CA ASN A 132 23.45 3.73 1.55
C ASN A 132 24.07 3.04 2.77
N SER A 133 25.08 3.67 3.40
CA SER A 133 25.68 3.13 4.62
C SER A 133 24.67 3.08 5.77
N ALA A 134 23.84 4.12 5.94
CA ALA A 134 22.79 4.13 6.97
C ALA A 134 21.72 3.03 6.74
N LEU A 135 21.29 2.82 5.49
CA LEU A 135 20.36 1.75 5.12
C LEU A 135 20.99 0.37 5.33
N ASN A 136 22.27 0.20 4.99
CA ASN A 136 22.99 -1.03 5.23
C ASN A 136 23.06 -1.36 6.73
N ILE A 137 23.32 -0.36 7.59
CA ILE A 137 23.30 -0.56 9.05
C ILE A 137 21.90 -0.97 9.52
N LYS A 138 20.86 -0.21 9.13
CA LYS A 138 19.45 -0.49 9.44
C LYS A 138 19.07 -1.94 9.12
N ASN A 139 19.38 -2.39 7.90
CA ASN A 139 18.96 -3.68 7.38
C ASN A 139 19.79 -4.85 7.93
N ARG A 140 21.11 -4.70 8.02
CA ARG A 140 22.01 -5.80 8.44
C ARG A 140 22.01 -6.03 9.94
N LEU A 141 21.85 -4.97 10.74
CA LEU A 141 21.77 -5.09 12.20
C LEU A 141 20.33 -5.22 12.71
N LYS A 142 19.33 -5.26 11.80
CA LYS A 142 17.90 -5.39 12.14
C LYS A 142 17.50 -4.37 13.22
N VAL A 143 17.76 -3.10 12.94
CA VAL A 143 17.60 -2.03 13.92
C VAL A 143 16.15 -1.92 14.37
N SER A 144 15.93 -1.81 15.68
CA SER A 144 14.57 -1.78 16.25
C SER A 144 13.81 -0.51 15.89
N LYS A 145 12.47 -0.60 15.85
CA LYS A 145 11.58 0.53 15.56
C LYS A 145 11.77 1.68 16.56
N GLU A 146 12.03 1.37 17.83
CA GLU A 146 12.30 2.35 18.90
C GLU A 146 13.54 3.20 18.58
N ILE A 147 14.61 2.58 18.07
CA ILE A 147 15.81 3.30 17.65
C ILE A 147 15.54 4.15 16.41
N LEU A 148 14.81 3.60 15.43
CA LEU A 148 14.42 4.33 14.23
C LEU A 148 13.57 5.57 14.54
N GLN A 149 12.81 5.53 15.63
CA GLN A 149 11.96 6.63 16.10
C GLN A 149 12.65 7.58 17.09
N SER A 150 13.94 7.37 17.37
CA SER A 150 14.65 8.17 18.36
C SER A 150 14.88 9.62 17.90
N PRO A 151 14.74 10.62 18.80
CA PRO A 151 14.86 12.03 18.44
C PRO A 151 16.21 12.38 17.78
N GLU A 152 17.31 11.78 18.24
CA GLU A 152 18.65 12.07 17.74
C GLU A 152 18.85 11.54 16.32
N LEU A 153 18.32 10.36 16.02
CA LEU A 153 18.37 9.80 14.69
C LEU A 153 17.48 10.59 13.72
N HIS A 154 16.28 10.98 14.15
CA HIS A 154 15.41 11.85 13.36
C HIS A 154 16.07 13.20 13.03
N SER A 155 16.77 13.81 14.00
CA SER A 155 17.51 15.07 13.76
C SER A 155 18.60 14.88 12.71
N ALA A 156 19.43 13.83 12.84
CA ALA A 156 20.49 13.54 11.88
C ALA A 156 19.94 13.20 10.48
N ALA A 157 18.84 12.44 10.42
CA ALA A 157 18.15 12.14 9.17
C ALA A 157 17.60 13.40 8.50
N LYS A 158 17.05 14.34 9.28
CA LYS A 158 16.54 15.62 8.78
C LYS A 158 17.66 16.50 8.23
N GLU A 159 18.79 16.61 8.94
CA GLU A 159 19.96 17.34 8.47
C GLU A 159 20.52 16.72 7.19
N GLY A 160 20.67 15.39 7.16
CA GLY A 160 21.09 14.66 5.97
C GLY A 160 20.13 14.89 4.80
N MET A 161 18.82 14.87 5.02
CA MET A 161 17.81 15.15 3.99
C MET A 161 17.99 16.55 3.38
N ILE A 162 18.19 17.58 4.21
CA ILE A 162 18.44 18.96 3.74
C ILE A 162 19.76 19.02 2.96
N GLU A 163 20.81 18.34 3.40
CA GLU A 163 22.09 18.32 2.70
C GLU A 163 21.99 17.66 1.31
N HIS A 164 21.24 16.56 1.17
CA HIS A 164 20.97 15.94 -0.16
C HIS A 164 20.21 16.91 -1.09
N LEU A 165 19.21 17.62 -0.57
CA LEU A 165 18.48 18.64 -1.32
C LEU A 165 19.38 19.79 -1.77
N SER A 166 20.36 20.19 -0.97
CA SER A 166 21.31 21.24 -1.33
C SER A 166 22.16 20.87 -2.55
N HIS A 167 22.45 19.58 -2.73
CA HIS A 167 23.15 18.99 -3.87
C HIS A 167 22.23 18.67 -5.07
N GLY A 168 20.91 18.87 -4.94
CA GLY A 168 19.92 18.53 -5.96
C GLY A 168 19.56 17.04 -6.02
N TRP A 169 19.93 16.25 -5.01
CA TRP A 169 19.62 14.82 -4.91
C TRP A 169 18.25 14.59 -4.27
N VAL A 170 17.19 14.92 -5.01
CA VAL A 170 15.79 14.86 -4.54
C VAL A 170 15.39 13.42 -4.15
N ASP A 171 15.70 12.43 -4.99
CA ASP A 171 15.34 11.02 -4.74
C ASP A 171 15.98 10.50 -3.46
N ALA A 172 17.28 10.76 -3.25
CA ALA A 172 17.96 10.38 -2.02
C ALA A 172 17.38 11.06 -0.77
N ALA A 173 16.94 12.32 -0.89
CA ALA A 173 16.24 13.01 0.20
C ALA A 173 14.88 12.38 0.52
N LEU A 174 14.12 11.95 -0.50
CA LEU A 174 12.86 11.22 -0.33
C LEU A 174 13.09 9.84 0.32
N GLU A 175 14.14 9.13 -0.10
CA GLU A 175 14.52 7.85 0.51
C GLU A 175 14.90 7.99 1.99
N VAL A 176 15.63 9.05 2.37
CA VAL A 176 15.91 9.38 3.78
C VAL A 176 14.61 9.57 4.56
N ARG A 177 13.68 10.37 4.02
CA ARG A 177 12.38 10.64 4.64
C ARG A 177 11.60 9.35 4.91
N GLU A 178 11.53 8.48 3.92
CA GLU A 178 10.74 7.24 3.97
C GLU A 178 11.38 6.19 4.88
N ASN A 179 12.70 6.05 4.83
CA ASN A 179 13.40 5.01 5.59
C ASN A 179 13.63 5.35 7.06
N PHE A 180 13.64 6.64 7.40
CA PHE A 180 13.92 7.13 8.76
C PHE A 180 12.78 7.99 9.34
N PHE A 181 11.59 7.91 8.74
CA PHE A 181 10.34 8.54 9.24
C PHE A 181 10.48 10.04 9.55
N VAL A 182 11.29 10.75 8.76
CA VAL A 182 11.61 12.15 9.00
C VAL A 182 10.35 13.00 8.91
N GLN A 183 10.01 13.65 10.01
CA GLN A 183 8.96 14.66 10.06
C GLN A 183 9.57 16.01 9.72
N ILE A 184 9.33 16.48 8.50
CA ILE A 184 9.73 17.81 8.04
C ILE A 184 8.55 18.48 7.35
N THR A 185 8.31 19.73 7.71
CA THR A 185 7.25 20.53 7.09
C THR A 185 7.75 21.20 5.81
N PRO A 186 6.86 21.53 4.86
CA PRO A 186 7.22 22.31 3.68
C PRO A 186 7.90 23.63 4.05
N ARG A 187 7.45 24.27 5.14
CA ARG A 187 7.98 25.55 5.61
C ARG A 187 9.44 25.45 6.02
N GLU A 188 9.81 24.38 6.74
CA GLU A 188 11.20 24.17 7.17
C GLU A 188 12.15 23.98 5.99
N ILE A 189 11.70 23.33 4.91
CA ILE A 189 12.48 23.25 3.67
C ILE A 189 12.59 24.62 3.03
N ILE A 190 11.48 25.35 2.86
CA ILE A 190 11.49 26.68 2.25
C ILE A 190 12.44 27.63 3.01
N ASP A 191 12.42 27.60 4.34
CA ASP A 191 13.27 28.45 5.18
C ASP A 191 14.77 28.03 5.11
N ALA A 192 15.06 26.76 4.79
CA ALA A 192 16.42 26.26 4.60
C ALA A 192 17.04 26.66 3.24
N PHE A 193 16.22 27.02 2.24
CA PHE A 193 16.66 27.31 0.87
C PHE A 193 16.16 28.70 0.41
N PRO A 194 16.96 29.77 0.58
CA PRO A 194 16.56 31.15 0.23
C PRO A 194 16.19 31.36 -1.24
N ASP A 195 16.82 30.62 -2.15
CA ASP A 195 16.53 30.66 -3.59
C ASP A 195 15.20 29.97 -3.94
N LEU A 196 14.84 28.90 -3.23
CA LEU A 196 13.51 28.30 -3.31
C LEU A 196 12.43 29.27 -2.80
N GLN A 197 12.72 30.00 -1.72
CA GLN A 197 11.84 31.06 -1.23
C GLN A 197 11.66 32.17 -2.29
N GLU A 198 12.73 32.61 -2.96
CA GLU A 198 12.64 33.60 -4.05
C GLU A 198 11.80 33.07 -5.22
N LEU A 199 12.01 31.82 -5.63
CA LEU A 199 11.22 31.15 -6.67
C LEU A 199 9.73 31.12 -6.31
N LEU A 200 9.40 30.75 -5.08
CA LEU A 200 8.01 30.70 -4.61
C LEU A 200 7.35 32.07 -4.57
N VAL A 201 8.06 33.13 -4.18
CA VAL A 201 7.53 34.51 -4.22
C VAL A 201 7.19 34.92 -5.65
N LYS A 202 8.04 34.61 -6.63
CA LYS A 202 7.75 34.87 -8.05
C LYS A 202 6.57 34.04 -8.56
N LEU A 203 6.47 32.77 -8.15
CA LEU A 203 5.33 31.92 -8.50
C LEU A 203 4.02 32.40 -7.86
N GLN A 204 4.09 33.00 -6.66
CA GLN A 204 2.94 33.59 -5.98
C GLN A 204 2.30 34.73 -6.81
N GLU A 205 3.12 35.50 -7.53
CA GLU A 205 2.63 36.57 -8.42
C GLU A 205 1.81 36.00 -9.60
N LYS A 206 2.10 34.76 -10.01
CA LYS A 206 1.40 34.05 -11.10
C LYS A 206 0.19 33.25 -10.60
N SER A 207 0.34 32.51 -9.50
CA SER A 207 -0.74 31.76 -8.87
C SER A 207 -0.61 31.75 -7.35
N ALA A 208 -1.48 32.53 -6.68
CA ALA A 208 -1.56 32.53 -5.22
C ALA A 208 -2.04 31.18 -4.66
N GLN A 209 -2.82 30.43 -5.42
CA GLN A 209 -3.27 29.08 -5.06
C GLN A 209 -2.12 28.09 -5.05
N PHE A 210 -1.32 28.08 -6.11
CA PHE A 210 -0.12 27.25 -6.19
C PHE A 210 0.83 27.52 -5.02
N TYR A 211 1.09 28.80 -4.72
CA TYR A 211 1.91 29.18 -3.58
C TYR A 211 1.35 28.63 -2.25
N ARG A 212 0.03 28.77 -2.01
CA ARG A 212 -0.62 28.19 -0.83
C ARG A 212 -0.43 26.67 -0.77
N GLN A 213 -0.56 25.99 -1.91
CA GLN A 213 -0.38 24.54 -1.97
C GLN A 213 1.07 24.13 -1.70
N ALA A 214 2.05 24.84 -2.28
CA ALA A 214 3.46 24.62 -1.99
C ALA A 214 3.77 24.79 -0.49
N THR A 215 3.19 25.79 0.19
CA THR A 215 3.42 25.95 1.64
C THR A 215 2.79 24.85 2.51
N ARG A 216 1.96 23.96 1.94
CA ARG A 216 1.23 22.89 2.64
C ARG A 216 1.60 21.48 2.20
N SER A 217 2.09 21.31 0.98
CA SER A 217 2.45 20.02 0.40
C SER A 217 3.96 19.90 0.27
N LEU A 218 4.51 18.89 0.96
CA LEU A 218 5.92 18.57 0.85
C LEU A 218 6.27 18.17 -0.59
N GLU A 219 5.39 17.41 -1.24
CA GLU A 219 5.58 16.94 -2.62
C GLU A 219 5.74 18.11 -3.61
N VAL A 220 4.93 19.16 -3.44
CA VAL A 220 5.02 20.37 -4.27
C VAL A 220 6.35 21.08 -4.06
N VAL A 221 6.79 21.27 -2.81
CA VAL A 221 8.08 21.90 -2.52
C VAL A 221 9.24 21.08 -3.09
N MET A 222 9.21 19.76 -2.91
CA MET A 222 10.24 18.86 -3.42
C MET A 222 10.32 18.91 -4.95
N SER A 223 9.17 18.96 -5.65
CA SER A 223 9.14 19.04 -7.12
C SER A 223 9.82 20.30 -7.68
N LEU A 224 9.81 21.40 -6.93
CA LEU A 224 10.41 22.67 -7.36
C LEU A 224 11.94 22.63 -7.41
N PHE A 225 12.59 21.68 -6.73
CA PHE A 225 14.04 21.50 -6.82
C PHE A 225 14.50 21.16 -8.24
N ASN A 226 13.64 20.53 -9.07
CA ASN A 226 13.93 20.28 -10.48
C ASN A 226 14.18 21.56 -11.29
N TYR A 227 13.68 22.71 -10.82
CA TYR A 227 13.78 23.99 -11.50
C TYR A 227 14.76 24.96 -10.83
N ARG A 228 15.37 24.59 -9.69
CA ARG A 228 16.27 25.47 -8.93
C ARG A 228 17.45 25.97 -9.77
N GLY A 229 17.99 25.12 -10.63
CA GLY A 229 19.08 25.48 -11.56
C GLY A 229 18.64 26.21 -12.83
N ALA A 230 17.34 26.23 -13.15
CA ALA A 230 16.79 26.81 -14.37
C ALA A 230 15.34 27.30 -14.20
N PRO A 231 15.08 28.27 -13.29
CA PRO A 231 13.71 28.68 -12.93
C PRO A 231 12.96 29.34 -14.10
N GLU A 232 13.67 29.96 -15.04
CA GLU A 232 13.08 30.56 -16.25
C GLU A 232 12.38 29.54 -17.14
N LYS A 233 12.82 28.27 -17.13
CA LYS A 233 12.12 27.19 -17.84
C LYS A 233 10.72 27.02 -17.27
N LEU A 234 10.62 26.86 -15.95
CA LEU A 234 9.34 26.75 -15.25
C LEU A 234 8.40 27.91 -15.58
N PHE A 235 8.90 29.15 -15.52
CA PHE A 235 8.09 30.32 -15.82
C PHE A 235 7.59 30.33 -17.27
N THR A 236 8.44 29.95 -18.23
CA THR A 236 8.03 29.81 -19.63
C THR A 236 6.95 28.74 -19.78
N THR A 237 7.16 27.57 -19.18
CA THR A 237 6.20 26.45 -19.27
C THR A 237 4.82 26.86 -18.76
N VAL A 238 4.75 27.46 -17.58
CA VAL A 238 3.48 27.80 -16.91
C VAL A 238 2.82 29.05 -17.51
N ASP A 239 3.58 29.95 -18.13
CA ASP A 239 3.00 31.09 -18.87
C ASP A 239 2.34 30.63 -20.17
N GLU A 240 2.91 29.65 -20.85
CA GLU A 240 2.33 29.04 -22.04
C GLU A 240 1.20 28.06 -21.69
N ASN A 241 1.25 27.44 -20.51
CA ASN A 241 0.35 26.37 -20.08
C ASN A 241 -0.16 26.60 -18.64
N PRO A 242 -1.00 27.62 -18.41
CA PRO A 242 -1.42 28.02 -17.05
C PRO A 242 -2.19 26.94 -16.30
N PHE A 243 -2.82 25.98 -17.00
CA PHE A 243 -3.53 24.85 -16.40
C PHE A 243 -2.63 23.94 -15.56
N LEU A 244 -1.30 23.99 -15.74
CA LEU A 244 -0.36 23.22 -14.93
C LEU A 244 -0.40 23.63 -13.45
N PHE A 245 -0.77 24.87 -13.14
CA PHE A 245 -1.03 25.27 -11.76
C PHE A 245 -2.32 24.65 -11.21
N ASP A 246 -3.38 24.59 -12.01
CA ASP A 246 -4.64 23.95 -11.62
C ASP A 246 -4.43 22.46 -11.34
N ALA A 247 -3.63 21.78 -12.17
CA ALA A 247 -3.27 20.38 -12.01
C ALA A 247 -2.63 20.11 -10.63
N VAL A 248 -1.68 20.97 -10.22
CA VAL A 248 -1.00 20.85 -8.91
C VAL A 248 -1.92 21.23 -7.75
N GLU A 249 -2.78 22.23 -7.93
CA GLU A 249 -3.73 22.62 -6.89
C GLU A 249 -4.75 21.51 -6.60
N ARG A 250 -5.33 20.94 -7.65
CA ARG A 250 -6.42 19.97 -7.53
C ARG A 250 -5.94 18.55 -7.24
N ASN A 251 -4.72 18.22 -7.67
CA ASN A 251 -4.07 16.97 -7.31
C ASN A 251 -2.66 17.25 -6.77
N PRO A 252 -2.50 17.64 -5.50
CA PRO A 252 -1.19 17.97 -4.95
C PRO A 252 -0.26 16.77 -4.76
N ARG A 253 -0.79 15.55 -4.90
CA ARG A 253 -0.03 14.31 -4.80
C ARG A 253 0.67 13.98 -6.13
N PHE A 254 0.00 14.19 -7.26
CA PHE A 254 0.54 13.78 -8.57
C PHE A 254 0.55 14.87 -9.64
N GLY A 255 -0.14 15.99 -9.46
CA GLY A 255 -0.13 17.12 -10.38
C GLY A 255 1.26 17.70 -10.62
N THR A 256 2.15 17.60 -9.62
CA THR A 256 3.57 17.98 -9.73
C THR A 256 4.33 17.12 -10.73
N LYS A 257 3.93 15.85 -10.90
CA LYS A 257 4.53 14.95 -11.89
C LYS A 257 4.25 15.43 -13.31
N LEU A 258 3.02 15.88 -13.56
CA LEU A 258 2.67 16.51 -14.84
C LEU A 258 3.47 17.80 -15.03
N LEU A 259 3.54 18.68 -14.03
CA LEU A 259 4.32 19.93 -14.09
C LEU A 259 5.77 19.65 -14.52
N VAL A 260 6.43 18.71 -13.84
CA VAL A 260 7.83 18.32 -14.11
C VAL A 260 8.00 17.68 -15.49
N LYS A 261 7.07 16.80 -15.89
CA LYS A 261 7.19 16.04 -17.13
C LYS A 261 6.81 16.83 -18.38
N PHE A 262 5.91 17.81 -18.28
CA PHE A 262 5.20 18.39 -19.44
C PHE A 262 6.09 18.85 -20.59
N GLU A 263 7.21 19.53 -20.32
CA GLU A 263 8.12 20.00 -21.37
C GLU A 263 8.81 18.85 -22.12
N SER A 264 9.07 17.74 -21.44
CA SER A 264 9.71 16.57 -22.04
C SER A 264 8.76 15.73 -22.88
N LEU A 265 7.45 15.96 -22.78
CA LEU A 265 6.46 15.20 -23.53
C LEU A 265 6.53 15.51 -25.04
N ASP A 266 6.08 14.56 -25.86
CA ASP A 266 5.94 14.80 -27.29
C ASP A 266 4.81 15.82 -27.59
N ALA A 267 4.73 16.26 -28.84
CA ALA A 267 3.72 17.24 -29.24
C ALA A 267 2.28 16.71 -29.12
N SER A 268 2.05 15.44 -29.44
CA SER A 268 0.74 14.78 -29.40
C SER A 268 0.20 14.69 -27.97
N SER A 269 1.05 14.27 -27.03
CA SER A 269 0.72 14.16 -25.61
C SER A 269 0.45 15.53 -24.98
N ARG A 270 1.27 16.55 -25.27
CA ARG A 270 0.98 17.91 -24.82
C ARG A 270 -0.34 18.43 -25.35
N GLU A 271 -0.66 18.18 -26.62
CA GLU A 271 -1.93 18.56 -27.23
C GLU A 271 -3.12 17.86 -26.56
N ASN A 272 -3.03 16.55 -26.31
CA ASN A 272 -4.07 15.79 -25.62
C ASN A 272 -4.35 16.35 -24.21
N ILE A 273 -3.29 16.56 -23.43
CA ILE A 273 -3.39 17.08 -22.06
C ILE A 273 -3.97 18.50 -22.06
N THR A 274 -3.45 19.37 -22.93
CA THR A 274 -3.93 20.75 -23.06
C THR A 274 -5.41 20.78 -23.43
N PHE A 275 -5.83 19.90 -24.34
CA PHE A 275 -7.23 19.78 -24.74
C PHE A 275 -8.13 19.38 -23.56
N LEU A 276 -7.76 18.35 -22.80
CA LEU A 276 -8.53 17.90 -21.64
C LEU A 276 -8.74 19.00 -20.61
N TYR A 277 -7.66 19.71 -20.23
CA TYR A 277 -7.76 20.82 -19.28
C TYR A 277 -8.57 22.00 -19.83
N THR A 278 -8.41 22.33 -21.11
CA THR A 278 -9.20 23.38 -21.77
C THR A 278 -10.69 23.02 -21.77
N ALA A 279 -11.03 21.79 -22.17
CA ALA A 279 -12.40 21.30 -22.20
C ALA A 279 -13.03 21.30 -20.81
N LYS A 280 -12.32 20.80 -19.80
CA LYS A 280 -12.77 20.85 -18.39
C LYS A 280 -13.04 22.30 -17.97
N ASN A 281 -12.10 23.21 -18.21
CA ASN A 281 -12.24 24.61 -17.79
C ASN A 281 -13.43 25.29 -18.48
N GLU A 282 -13.69 24.99 -19.76
CA GLU A 282 -14.88 25.48 -20.47
C GLU A 282 -16.18 24.91 -19.89
N ILE A 283 -16.22 23.61 -19.57
CA ILE A 283 -17.37 22.94 -18.97
C ILE A 283 -17.67 23.53 -17.59
N MET A 284 -16.66 23.66 -16.73
CA MET A 284 -16.81 24.23 -15.39
C MET A 284 -17.15 25.73 -15.44
N ALA A 285 -16.68 26.48 -16.44
CA ALA A 285 -17.08 27.87 -16.61
C ALA A 285 -18.55 28.01 -17.03
N ALA A 286 -19.06 27.08 -17.84
CA ALA A 286 -20.46 27.03 -18.25
C ALA A 286 -21.39 26.49 -17.16
N HIS A 287 -20.89 25.57 -16.34
CA HIS A 287 -21.61 24.88 -15.26
C HIS A 287 -20.77 24.84 -13.98
N PRO A 288 -20.66 25.95 -13.22
CA PRO A 288 -19.78 26.01 -12.04
C PRO A 288 -20.12 25.03 -10.92
N GLU A 289 -21.37 24.57 -10.86
CA GLU A 289 -21.89 23.61 -9.89
C GLU A 289 -21.73 22.14 -10.30
N ILE A 290 -21.25 21.85 -11.50
CA ILE A 290 -21.08 20.48 -11.97
C ILE A 290 -19.96 19.79 -11.18
N ASP A 291 -20.25 18.60 -10.68
CA ASP A 291 -19.23 17.77 -10.05
C ASP A 291 -18.36 17.12 -11.14
N PRO A 292 -17.03 17.36 -11.16
CA PRO A 292 -16.14 16.80 -12.17
C PRO A 292 -16.10 15.27 -12.25
N GLU A 293 -16.59 14.57 -11.22
CA GLU A 293 -16.70 13.10 -11.22
C GLU A 293 -18.10 12.59 -11.62
N SER A 294 -19.02 13.49 -11.99
CA SER A 294 -20.39 13.12 -12.32
C SER A 294 -20.56 12.62 -13.76
N LEU A 295 -21.66 11.88 -13.98
CA LEU A 295 -22.07 11.46 -15.31
C LEU A 295 -22.30 12.66 -16.25
N GLU A 296 -22.88 13.75 -15.75
CA GLU A 296 -23.12 14.96 -16.53
C GLU A 296 -21.80 15.59 -16.99
N PHE A 297 -20.78 15.64 -16.12
CA PHE A 297 -19.46 16.13 -16.51
C PHE A 297 -18.85 15.22 -17.59
N ARG A 298 -18.92 13.91 -17.40
CA ARG A 298 -18.44 12.93 -18.39
C ARG A 298 -19.13 13.08 -19.74
N GLN A 299 -20.45 13.24 -19.76
CA GLN A 299 -21.21 13.48 -20.99
C GLN A 299 -20.73 14.76 -21.68
N ALA A 300 -20.54 15.85 -20.93
CA ALA A 300 -20.03 17.11 -21.47
C ALA A 300 -18.59 16.98 -22.01
N MET A 301 -17.72 16.25 -21.30
CA MET A 301 -16.34 16.00 -21.73
C MET A 301 -16.29 15.15 -23.00
N GLN A 302 -17.10 14.11 -23.10
CA GLN A 302 -17.16 13.28 -24.31
C GLN A 302 -17.72 14.03 -25.51
N GLU A 303 -18.69 14.91 -25.31
CA GLU A 303 -19.18 15.78 -26.38
C GLU A 303 -18.06 16.68 -26.92
N LYS A 304 -17.21 17.23 -26.05
CA LYS A 304 -16.01 17.97 -26.48
C LYS A 304 -15.06 17.08 -27.27
N LEU A 305 -14.85 15.83 -26.84
CA LEU A 305 -13.94 14.89 -27.48
C LEU A 305 -14.42 14.37 -28.84
N LYS A 306 -15.72 14.39 -29.17
CA LYS A 306 -16.25 13.83 -30.45
C LYS A 306 -15.60 14.40 -31.70
N ASP A 307 -15.28 15.68 -31.69
CA ASP A 307 -14.62 16.39 -32.80
C ASP A 307 -13.10 16.48 -32.65
N PHE A 308 -12.54 15.94 -31.55
CA PHE A 308 -11.11 15.97 -31.31
C PHE A 308 -10.39 14.88 -32.11
N LYS A 309 -9.47 15.29 -32.99
CA LYS A 309 -8.64 14.39 -33.81
C LYS A 309 -9.49 13.38 -34.60
N ARG A 310 -9.29 12.07 -34.39
CA ARG A 310 -9.94 10.98 -35.13
C ARG A 310 -11.19 10.44 -34.42
N ASN A 311 -11.63 11.07 -33.34
CA ASN A 311 -12.77 10.59 -32.56
C ASN A 311 -14.07 10.57 -33.38
N THR A 312 -14.20 11.42 -34.39
CA THR A 312 -15.35 11.38 -35.31
C THR A 312 -15.37 10.07 -36.12
N GLU A 313 -14.22 9.59 -36.60
CA GLU A 313 -14.12 8.30 -37.28
C GLU A 313 -14.31 7.14 -36.31
N ILE A 314 -13.72 7.22 -35.11
CA ILE A 314 -13.85 6.19 -34.07
C ILE A 314 -15.32 6.02 -33.67
N TYR A 315 -16.01 7.13 -33.38
CA TYR A 315 -17.43 7.13 -33.04
C TYR A 315 -18.27 6.45 -34.12
N LYS A 316 -18.07 6.81 -35.39
CA LYS A 316 -18.80 6.22 -36.52
C LYS A 316 -18.50 4.74 -36.69
N ALA A 317 -17.26 4.31 -36.44
CA ALA A 317 -16.87 2.92 -36.52
C ALA A 317 -17.54 2.07 -35.42
N ILE A 318 -17.62 2.60 -34.19
CA ILE A 318 -18.31 1.95 -33.06
C ILE A 318 -19.81 1.83 -33.35
N GLU A 319 -20.44 2.89 -33.87
CA GLU A 319 -21.85 2.84 -34.23
C GLU A 319 -22.11 1.81 -35.35
N ALA A 320 -21.22 1.75 -36.34
CA ALA A 320 -21.33 0.80 -37.45
C ALA A 320 -21.12 -0.66 -37.05
N SER A 321 -20.41 -0.95 -35.96
CA SER A 321 -20.22 -2.30 -35.43
C SER A 321 -21.43 -2.84 -34.66
N GLY A 322 -22.47 -2.02 -34.49
CA GLY A 322 -23.70 -2.38 -33.79
C GLY A 322 -23.61 -2.21 -32.26
N ILE A 323 -22.54 -1.59 -31.76
CA ILE A 323 -22.44 -1.17 -30.36
C ILE A 323 -23.33 0.05 -30.13
N ALA A 324 -24.04 0.07 -28.99
CA ALA A 324 -24.77 1.24 -28.51
C ALA A 324 -23.78 2.31 -28.03
N VAL A 325 -23.24 3.09 -28.97
CA VAL A 325 -22.16 4.06 -28.71
C VAL A 325 -22.49 5.07 -27.61
N GLU A 326 -23.74 5.52 -27.50
CA GLU A 326 -24.15 6.45 -26.43
C GLU A 326 -24.12 5.78 -25.05
N GLN A 327 -24.40 4.47 -24.95
CA GLN A 327 -24.26 3.71 -23.71
C GLN A 327 -22.80 3.37 -23.41
N TRP A 328 -21.98 3.14 -24.44
CA TRP A 328 -20.53 3.00 -24.28
C TRP A 328 -19.92 4.29 -23.71
N LEU A 329 -20.32 5.44 -24.24
CA LEU A 329 -19.81 6.72 -23.79
C LEU A 329 -20.43 7.13 -22.45
N ALA A 330 -21.74 7.03 -22.25
CA ALA A 330 -22.42 7.58 -21.08
C ALA A 330 -23.05 6.48 -20.19
N TYR A 331 -22.32 5.40 -19.95
CA TYR A 331 -22.76 4.36 -19.00
C TYR A 331 -22.88 4.96 -17.60
N ASP A 332 -24.08 4.88 -17.03
CA ASP A 332 -24.51 5.60 -15.83
C ASP A 332 -24.58 4.74 -14.57
N GLU A 333 -24.38 3.43 -14.70
CA GLU A 333 -24.40 2.51 -13.57
C GLU A 333 -23.19 2.73 -12.67
N VAL A 334 -23.48 2.91 -11.37
CA VAL A 334 -22.51 2.94 -10.28
C VAL A 334 -22.91 1.88 -9.28
N ARG A 335 -22.02 0.93 -9.00
CA ARG A 335 -22.25 -0.08 -7.98
C ARG A 335 -21.47 0.24 -6.72
N TYR A 336 -22.13 0.13 -5.59
CA TYR A 336 -21.52 0.33 -4.28
C TYR A 336 -21.38 -1.01 -3.58
N PHE A 337 -20.23 -1.24 -2.96
CA PHE A 337 -19.97 -2.41 -2.13
C PHE A 337 -19.09 -2.01 -0.95
N SER A 338 -18.84 -2.94 -0.03
CA SER A 338 -17.90 -2.71 1.07
C SER A 338 -16.95 -3.89 1.15
N LEU A 339 -15.69 -3.62 1.47
CA LEU A 339 -14.70 -4.67 1.69
C LEU A 339 -15.13 -5.52 2.88
N ALA A 340 -15.22 -6.84 2.70
CA ALA A 340 -15.75 -7.72 3.73
C ALA A 340 -14.87 -7.73 5.01
N SER A 341 -15.48 -7.92 6.19
CA SER A 341 -14.74 -8.34 7.39
C SER A 341 -14.16 -9.73 7.14
N ARG A 342 -12.95 -10.00 7.64
CA ARG A 342 -12.07 -11.09 7.19
C ARG A 342 -12.76 -12.44 6.92
N LYS A 343 -12.50 -12.95 5.71
CA LYS A 343 -11.90 -14.28 5.49
C LYS A 343 -10.90 -14.16 4.34
N ASN A 344 -9.65 -13.77 4.60
CA ASN A 344 -8.62 -13.88 3.56
C ASN A 344 -8.28 -15.37 3.36
N THR A 345 -8.99 -16.01 2.43
CA THR A 345 -8.85 -17.43 2.05
C THR A 345 -7.64 -17.66 1.16
N VAL A 346 -7.13 -16.61 0.51
CA VAL A 346 -6.03 -16.67 -0.45
C VAL A 346 -4.70 -16.87 0.28
N ALA A 347 -3.94 -17.84 -0.22
CA ALA A 347 -2.64 -18.21 0.34
C ALA A 347 -1.61 -17.09 0.08
N PHE A 348 -0.69 -16.83 1.02
CA PHE A 348 0.29 -15.74 0.86
C PHE A 348 1.19 -15.93 -0.38
N SER A 349 1.56 -17.17 -0.68
CA SER A 349 2.32 -17.51 -1.88
C SER A 349 1.58 -17.16 -3.17
N GLU A 350 0.26 -17.21 -3.17
CA GLU A 350 -0.56 -16.79 -4.31
C GLU A 350 -0.59 -15.27 -4.45
N THR A 351 -0.68 -14.56 -3.31
CA THR A 351 -0.64 -13.09 -3.27
C THR A 351 0.62 -12.49 -3.92
N ILE A 352 1.75 -13.17 -3.78
CA ILE A 352 3.05 -12.70 -4.30
C ILE A 352 3.45 -13.34 -5.64
N ALA A 353 2.59 -14.17 -6.24
CA ALA A 353 2.95 -14.92 -7.44
C ALA A 353 3.24 -14.01 -8.64
N THR A 354 2.38 -13.03 -8.89
CA THR A 354 2.54 -12.04 -9.97
C THR A 354 3.85 -11.25 -9.84
N PRO A 355 4.15 -10.56 -8.72
CA PRO A 355 5.41 -9.81 -8.59
C PRO A 355 6.65 -10.71 -8.70
N ILE A 356 6.63 -11.94 -8.15
CA ILE A 356 7.77 -12.86 -8.30
C ILE A 356 8.00 -13.26 -9.76
N ASN A 357 6.93 -13.53 -10.52
CA ASN A 357 7.04 -13.88 -11.93
C ASN A 357 7.52 -12.71 -12.79
N ARG A 358 6.99 -11.49 -12.58
CA ARG A 358 7.45 -10.27 -13.27
C ARG A 358 8.92 -9.99 -12.99
N ILE A 359 9.37 -10.12 -11.74
CA ILE A 359 10.80 -9.97 -11.37
C ILE A 359 11.66 -11.01 -12.08
N LYS A 360 11.21 -12.26 -12.18
CA LYS A 360 11.93 -13.33 -12.90
C LYS A 360 12.12 -12.96 -14.37
N GLU A 361 11.06 -12.54 -15.05
CA GLU A 361 11.09 -12.11 -16.45
C GLU A 361 11.99 -10.89 -16.65
N THR A 362 11.90 -9.93 -15.73
CA THR A 362 12.72 -8.71 -15.75
C THR A 362 14.20 -9.03 -15.63
N ILE A 363 14.60 -9.90 -14.70
CA ILE A 363 16.01 -10.28 -14.54
C ILE A 363 16.55 -11.00 -15.79
N ASP A 364 15.73 -11.84 -16.43
CA ASP A 364 16.14 -12.53 -17.66
C ASP A 364 16.31 -11.56 -18.84
N SER A 365 15.39 -10.61 -19.00
CA SER A 365 15.48 -9.57 -20.03
C SER A 365 16.66 -8.64 -19.77
N TYR A 366 16.90 -8.23 -18.52
CA TYR A 366 18.05 -7.39 -18.14
C TYR A 366 19.37 -8.06 -18.46
N ALA A 367 19.50 -9.34 -18.06
CA ALA A 367 20.68 -10.15 -18.34
C ALA A 367 20.93 -10.26 -19.84
N HIS A 368 19.88 -10.42 -20.64
CA HIS A 368 19.99 -10.50 -22.09
C HIS A 368 20.43 -9.17 -22.72
N LEU A 369 19.79 -8.05 -22.35
CA LEU A 369 20.11 -6.73 -22.85
C LEU A 369 21.56 -6.35 -22.57
N ILE A 370 22.01 -6.48 -21.30
CA ILE A 370 23.40 -6.18 -20.95
C ILE A 370 24.36 -7.02 -21.78
N LYS A 371 24.09 -8.33 -21.94
CA LYS A 371 24.92 -9.23 -22.74
C LYS A 371 25.00 -8.76 -24.19
N GLU A 372 23.90 -8.34 -24.81
CA GLU A 372 23.90 -7.86 -26.20
C GLU A 372 24.56 -6.47 -26.34
N THR A 373 24.32 -5.53 -25.42
CA THR A 373 24.92 -4.20 -25.44
C THR A 373 26.44 -4.21 -25.20
N VAL A 374 26.95 -5.11 -24.35
CA VAL A 374 28.41 -5.23 -24.09
C VAL A 374 29.15 -6.09 -25.12
N LYS A 375 28.44 -6.92 -25.90
CA LYS A 375 29.02 -7.86 -26.87
C LYS A 375 29.87 -7.22 -27.97
N PRO A 376 29.53 -6.04 -28.55
CA PRO A 376 30.41 -5.34 -29.48
C PRO A 376 31.79 -5.04 -28.90
N TYR A 377 31.88 -4.85 -27.58
CA TYR A 377 33.10 -4.53 -26.85
C TYR A 377 33.79 -5.76 -26.25
N HIS A 378 33.37 -6.97 -26.62
CA HIS A 378 33.90 -8.22 -26.08
C HIS A 378 35.43 -8.26 -26.08
N LYS A 379 36.06 -7.78 -27.15
CA LYS A 379 37.52 -7.80 -27.29
C LYS A 379 38.18 -6.93 -26.22
N GLU A 380 37.82 -5.64 -26.14
CA GLU A 380 38.37 -4.71 -25.16
C GLU A 380 38.11 -5.17 -23.72
N LEU A 381 36.89 -5.62 -23.44
CA LEU A 381 36.50 -6.12 -22.12
C LEU A 381 37.21 -7.43 -21.74
N SER A 382 37.60 -8.25 -22.72
CA SER A 382 38.37 -9.47 -22.49
C SER A 382 39.85 -9.21 -22.28
N GLU A 383 40.39 -8.19 -22.94
CA GLU A 383 41.80 -7.80 -22.86
C GLU A 383 42.11 -7.06 -21.54
N HIS A 384 41.17 -6.28 -21.02
CA HIS A 384 41.36 -5.54 -19.77
C HIS A 384 41.15 -6.45 -18.54
N GLN A 385 42.16 -6.51 -17.67
CA GLN A 385 42.17 -7.34 -16.48
C GLN A 385 41.86 -6.50 -15.24
N ILE A 386 40.92 -6.98 -14.43
CA ILE A 386 40.58 -6.39 -13.14
C ILE A 386 40.74 -7.42 -12.02
N PRO A 387 41.02 -7.00 -10.78
CA PRO A 387 41.10 -7.93 -9.65
C PRO A 387 39.79 -8.70 -9.42
N VAL A 388 39.86 -10.03 -9.20
CA VAL A 388 38.67 -10.87 -8.87
C VAL A 388 38.05 -10.47 -7.53
N ALA A 389 38.91 -10.11 -6.58
CA ALA A 389 38.58 -9.55 -5.27
C ALA A 389 39.23 -8.16 -5.17
N GLU A 390 38.60 -7.24 -4.46
CA GLU A 390 39.29 -6.05 -3.97
C GLU A 390 40.55 -6.50 -3.23
N SER A 391 41.71 -5.92 -3.54
CA SER A 391 43.02 -6.34 -3.05
C SER A 391 43.21 -6.30 -1.52
N GLY A 392 42.18 -5.92 -0.76
CA GLY A 392 42.18 -5.75 0.69
C GLY A 392 42.64 -6.98 1.47
N GLY A 393 42.14 -8.18 1.17
CA GLY A 393 42.43 -9.37 1.98
C GLY A 393 43.87 -9.90 1.90
N ILE A 394 44.59 -9.63 0.81
CA ILE A 394 46.02 -10.02 0.69
C ILE A 394 46.92 -8.96 1.33
N ASP A 395 46.55 -7.68 1.20
CA ASP A 395 47.25 -6.56 1.84
C ASP A 395 47.15 -6.62 3.37
N GLU A 396 45.99 -7.00 3.90
CA GLU A 396 45.82 -7.27 5.33
C GLU A 396 46.65 -8.46 5.81
N LYS A 397 46.76 -9.52 5.00
CA LYS A 397 47.56 -10.70 5.34
C LYS A 397 49.06 -10.36 5.36
N ILE A 398 49.54 -9.57 4.39
CA ILE A 398 50.92 -9.07 4.37
C ILE A 398 51.15 -8.12 5.55
N ALA A 399 50.22 -7.21 5.84
CA ALA A 399 50.31 -6.31 6.99
C ALA A 399 50.37 -7.09 8.33
N LYS A 400 49.57 -8.16 8.47
CA LYS A 400 49.60 -9.06 9.64
C LYS A 400 50.93 -9.78 9.77
N MET A 401 51.46 -10.35 8.69
CA MET A 401 52.78 -11.00 8.70
C MET A 401 53.92 -10.02 8.96
N ARG A 402 53.82 -8.78 8.46
CA ARG A 402 54.76 -7.67 8.70
C ARG A 402 54.75 -7.26 10.18
N GLY A 403 53.57 -7.27 10.81
CA GLY A 403 53.42 -7.13 12.27
C GLY A 403 54.04 -8.28 13.07
N GLU A 404 53.88 -9.53 12.62
CA GLU A 404 54.51 -10.70 13.25
C GLU A 404 56.04 -10.73 13.09
N TYR A 405 56.55 -10.23 11.96
CA TYR A 405 57.98 -10.08 11.70
C TYR A 405 58.63 -9.09 12.68
N GLU A 406 58.05 -7.90 12.83
CA GLU A 406 58.52 -6.87 13.76
C GLU A 406 58.41 -7.32 15.23
N LYS A 407 57.43 -8.17 15.54
CA LYS A 407 57.29 -8.82 16.85
C LYS A 407 58.40 -9.84 17.10
N ALA A 408 58.66 -10.76 16.16
CA ALA A 408 59.72 -11.77 16.28
C ALA A 408 61.13 -11.14 16.38
N LYS A 409 61.34 -9.98 15.74
CA LYS A 409 62.58 -9.21 15.81
C LYS A 409 62.77 -8.54 17.18
N ARG A 410 61.70 -7.98 17.76
CA ARG A 410 61.72 -7.41 19.13
C ARG A 410 61.91 -8.45 20.23
N GLU A 411 61.46 -9.68 20.01
CA GLU A 411 61.62 -10.81 20.94
C GLU A 411 62.97 -11.55 20.78
N GLY A 412 63.84 -11.15 19.85
CA GLY A 412 65.17 -11.76 19.62
C GLY A 412 65.14 -13.16 18.98
N ASN A 413 64.05 -13.55 18.33
CA ASN A 413 63.89 -14.86 17.71
C ASN A 413 64.23 -14.84 16.22
N GLU A 414 65.54 -14.84 15.92
CA GLU A 414 66.10 -14.73 14.56
C GLU A 414 65.50 -15.75 13.59
N LYS A 415 65.34 -17.02 14.03
CA LYS A 415 64.88 -18.12 13.18
C LYS A 415 63.42 -17.95 12.75
N LYS A 416 62.56 -17.45 13.66
CA LYS A 416 61.16 -17.14 13.39
C LYS A 416 61.03 -15.90 12.51
N SER A 417 61.82 -14.85 12.77
CA SER A 417 61.82 -13.63 11.95
C SER A 417 62.21 -13.91 10.49
N GLN A 418 63.23 -14.75 10.25
CA GLN A 418 63.62 -15.16 8.89
C GLN A 418 62.58 -16.05 8.21
N GLY A 419 61.88 -16.90 8.97
CA GLY A 419 60.76 -17.70 8.46
C GLY A 419 59.58 -16.85 8.01
N ILE A 420 59.23 -15.82 8.79
CA ILE A 420 58.15 -14.87 8.47
C ILE A 420 58.53 -13.98 7.28
N LEU A 421 59.78 -13.51 7.19
CA LEU A 421 60.28 -12.76 6.03
C LEU A 421 60.11 -13.53 4.72
N LYS A 422 60.49 -14.82 4.71
CA LYS A 422 60.28 -15.71 3.55
C LYS A 422 58.79 -15.95 3.26
N GLY A 423 57.96 -16.05 4.30
CA GLY A 423 56.51 -16.15 4.16
C GLY A 423 55.87 -14.88 3.59
N MET A 424 56.37 -13.70 3.97
CA MET A 424 55.95 -12.42 3.42
C MET A 424 56.35 -12.30 1.96
N GLU A 425 57.60 -12.61 1.60
CA GLU A 425 58.04 -12.64 0.20
C GLU A 425 57.21 -13.62 -0.63
N SER A 426 56.81 -14.77 -0.07
CA SER A 426 55.92 -15.74 -0.71
C SER A 426 54.50 -15.20 -0.88
N THR A 427 54.00 -14.42 0.08
CA THR A 427 52.63 -13.85 0.08
C THR A 427 52.55 -12.60 -0.79
N GLU A 428 53.61 -11.78 -0.84
CA GLU A 428 53.79 -10.69 -1.80
C GLU A 428 53.88 -11.21 -3.23
N LYS A 429 54.63 -12.29 -3.46
CA LYS A 429 54.58 -13.02 -4.76
C LYS A 429 53.21 -13.62 -5.06
N SER A 430 52.38 -13.86 -4.05
CA SER A 430 50.99 -14.30 -4.22
C SER A 430 50.03 -13.13 -4.45
N LYS A 431 50.36 -11.91 -3.98
CA LYS A 431 49.68 -10.63 -4.33
C LYS A 431 49.91 -10.26 -5.79
N GLU A 432 51.13 -10.46 -6.29
CA GLU A 432 51.43 -10.38 -7.73
C GLU A 432 50.70 -11.47 -8.55
N LYS A 433 50.14 -12.49 -7.88
CA LYS A 433 49.25 -13.52 -8.43
C LYS A 433 47.79 -13.36 -7.97
N THR A 434 47.36 -12.17 -7.52
CA THR A 434 45.93 -11.92 -7.26
C THR A 434 45.19 -12.30 -8.52
N ALA A 435 44.26 -13.25 -8.43
CA ALA A 435 43.55 -13.73 -9.60
C ALA A 435 42.90 -12.51 -10.25
N THR A 436 43.38 -12.14 -11.43
CA THR A 436 42.70 -11.16 -12.26
C THR A 436 41.71 -11.91 -13.10
N VAL A 437 40.61 -11.25 -13.37
CA VAL A 437 39.59 -11.70 -14.29
C VAL A 437 39.44 -10.61 -15.33
N SER A 438 39.17 -10.99 -16.57
CA SER A 438 38.81 -9.98 -17.55
C SER A 438 37.54 -9.26 -17.11
N VAL A 439 37.41 -7.99 -17.48
CA VAL A 439 36.17 -7.23 -17.24
C VAL A 439 34.97 -8.00 -17.80
N TRP A 440 35.11 -8.60 -18.99
CA TRP A 440 34.11 -9.49 -19.59
C TRP A 440 33.69 -10.63 -18.66
N ASN A 441 34.63 -11.41 -18.15
CA ASN A 441 34.33 -12.55 -17.29
C ASN A 441 33.74 -12.11 -15.95
N LYS A 442 34.15 -10.97 -15.38
CA LYS A 442 33.53 -10.40 -14.18
C LYS A 442 32.05 -10.07 -14.44
N LEU A 443 31.76 -9.34 -15.52
CA LEU A 443 30.40 -8.97 -15.92
C LEU A 443 29.52 -10.21 -16.11
N ILE A 444 29.96 -11.16 -16.95
CA ILE A 444 29.18 -12.37 -17.25
C ILE A 444 28.96 -13.22 -15.99
N ASN A 445 29.96 -13.34 -15.11
CA ASN A 445 29.81 -14.08 -13.86
C ASN A 445 28.85 -13.39 -12.89
N THR A 446 28.88 -12.05 -12.80
CA THR A 446 27.91 -11.31 -11.99
C THR A 446 26.50 -11.45 -12.54
N ILE A 447 26.33 -11.40 -13.87
CA ILE A 447 25.04 -11.63 -14.53
C ILE A 447 24.51 -13.03 -14.24
N ASN A 448 25.34 -14.05 -14.41
CA ASN A 448 24.97 -15.42 -14.08
C ASN A 448 24.66 -15.60 -12.59
N SER A 449 25.34 -14.86 -11.69
CA SER A 449 25.11 -14.90 -10.25
C SER A 449 23.70 -14.46 -9.88
N PHE A 450 23.19 -13.36 -10.43
CA PHE A 450 21.82 -12.94 -10.12
C PHE A 450 20.77 -13.77 -10.86
N GLN A 451 21.08 -14.34 -12.04
CA GLN A 451 20.19 -15.34 -12.68
C GLN A 451 20.05 -16.61 -11.83
N LEU A 452 21.10 -17.05 -11.14
CA LEU A 452 21.03 -18.15 -10.16
C LEU A 452 20.19 -17.77 -8.94
N LEU A 453 20.40 -16.57 -8.37
CA LEU A 453 19.61 -16.08 -7.23
C LEU A 453 18.12 -15.93 -7.58
N LYS A 454 17.80 -15.49 -8.79
CA LYS A 454 16.44 -15.47 -9.34
C LYS A 454 15.80 -16.86 -9.31
N ASN A 455 16.52 -17.89 -9.75
CA ASN A 455 16.03 -19.28 -9.69
C ASN A 455 15.84 -19.75 -8.25
N ASP A 456 16.75 -19.39 -7.33
CA ASP A 456 16.63 -19.71 -5.91
C ASP A 456 15.38 -19.08 -5.28
N VAL A 457 15.06 -17.82 -5.61
CA VAL A 457 13.83 -17.14 -5.16
C VAL A 457 12.60 -17.88 -5.68
N HIS A 458 12.58 -18.24 -6.96
CA HIS A 458 11.46 -18.97 -7.56
C HIS A 458 11.26 -20.35 -6.91
N LEU A 459 12.33 -21.09 -6.64
CA LEU A 459 12.27 -22.37 -5.92
C LEU A 459 11.77 -22.21 -4.48
N ALA A 460 12.15 -21.11 -3.79
CA ALA A 460 11.64 -20.83 -2.46
C ALA A 460 10.13 -20.49 -2.48
N HIS A 461 9.67 -19.79 -3.52
CA HIS A 461 8.26 -19.51 -3.75
C HIS A 461 7.45 -20.78 -4.02
N GLU A 462 7.96 -21.69 -4.86
CA GLU A 462 7.36 -23.02 -5.08
C GLU A 462 7.21 -23.82 -3.78
N ARG A 463 8.23 -23.80 -2.90
CA ARG A 463 8.14 -24.45 -1.58
C ARG A 463 7.10 -23.81 -0.67
N ALA A 464 6.92 -22.49 -0.73
CA ALA A 464 5.87 -21.82 0.02
C ALA A 464 4.48 -22.24 -0.49
N MET A 465 4.27 -22.28 -1.81
CA MET A 465 3.04 -22.78 -2.43
C MET A 465 2.74 -24.22 -2.00
N GLU A 466 3.72 -25.13 -2.07
CA GLU A 466 3.56 -26.52 -1.63
C GLU A 466 3.20 -26.65 -0.13
N ALA A 467 3.80 -25.80 0.72
CA ALA A 467 3.53 -25.82 2.15
C ALA A 467 2.11 -25.34 2.48
N GLU A 468 1.63 -24.32 1.78
CA GLU A 468 0.29 -23.77 1.94
C GLU A 468 -0.79 -24.71 1.35
N ALA A 469 -0.54 -25.32 0.18
CA ALA A 469 -1.43 -26.32 -0.40
C ALA A 469 -1.64 -27.54 0.53
N LYS A 470 -0.55 -28.06 1.11
CA LYS A 470 -0.61 -29.15 2.11
C LYS A 470 -1.40 -28.75 3.37
N PHE A 471 -1.37 -27.48 3.75
CA PHE A 471 -2.17 -26.98 4.88
C PHE A 471 -3.65 -26.94 4.54
N GLN A 472 -4.01 -26.47 3.34
CA GLN A 472 -5.39 -26.48 2.86
C GLN A 472 -5.95 -27.90 2.78
N GLU A 473 -5.18 -28.86 2.23
CA GLU A 473 -5.54 -30.28 2.21
C GLU A 473 -5.75 -30.86 3.61
N LEU A 474 -4.93 -30.46 4.58
CA LEU A 474 -5.04 -30.89 5.98
C LEU A 474 -6.31 -30.33 6.63
N THR A 475 -6.63 -29.05 6.40
CA THR A 475 -7.81 -28.38 6.96
C THR A 475 -9.13 -28.85 6.32
N ALA A 476 -9.09 -29.37 5.09
CA ALA A 476 -10.26 -29.95 4.42
C ALA A 476 -10.66 -31.35 4.94
N GLN A 477 -9.83 -31.97 5.79
CA GLN A 477 -10.14 -33.28 6.40
C GLN A 477 -11.12 -33.12 7.58
N LYS A 478 -11.99 -34.12 7.80
CA LYS A 478 -13.08 -34.04 8.79
C LYS A 478 -12.67 -33.90 10.27
N ALA A 479 -11.38 -33.93 10.63
CA ALA A 479 -10.84 -33.59 11.96
C ALA A 479 -9.29 -33.74 12.01
N PRO A 480 -8.50 -32.78 11.49
CA PRO A 480 -7.04 -32.81 11.63
C PRO A 480 -6.60 -32.62 13.09
N SER A 481 -5.50 -33.25 13.51
CA SER A 481 -5.01 -33.06 14.89
C SER A 481 -4.34 -31.69 15.06
N GLY A 482 -4.52 -31.05 16.23
CA GLY A 482 -3.90 -29.76 16.52
C GLY A 482 -2.36 -29.76 16.43
N LYS A 483 -1.73 -30.92 16.62
CA LYS A 483 -0.28 -31.10 16.42
C LYS A 483 0.11 -31.02 14.95
N GLU A 484 -0.63 -31.66 14.05
CA GLU A 484 -0.37 -31.62 12.60
C GLU A 484 -0.59 -30.22 12.03
N ILE A 485 -1.64 -29.52 12.49
CA ILE A 485 -1.89 -28.11 12.14
C ILE A 485 -0.70 -27.25 12.55
N ARG A 486 -0.20 -27.41 13.78
CA ARG A 486 0.95 -26.65 14.29
C ARG A 486 2.24 -26.93 13.50
N GLU A 487 2.56 -28.21 13.28
CA GLU A 487 3.75 -28.60 12.50
C GLU A 487 3.70 -28.06 11.07
N GLN A 488 2.50 -28.01 10.46
CA GLN A 488 2.34 -27.47 9.12
C GLN A 488 2.43 -25.94 9.10
N LYS A 489 1.88 -25.23 10.10
CA LYS A 489 2.07 -23.77 10.27
C LYS A 489 3.55 -23.41 10.45
N GLU A 490 4.32 -24.19 11.21
CA GLU A 490 5.77 -23.99 11.37
C GLU A 490 6.53 -24.16 10.04
N LYS A 491 6.13 -25.12 9.20
CA LYS A 491 6.71 -25.28 7.85
C LYS A 491 6.39 -24.10 6.93
N ILE A 492 5.16 -23.58 6.98
CA ILE A 492 4.76 -22.38 6.22
C ILE A 492 5.63 -21.19 6.66
N ALA A 493 5.75 -20.94 7.97
CA ALA A 493 6.57 -19.86 8.50
C ALA A 493 8.04 -19.96 8.03
N LYS A 494 8.61 -21.17 8.06
CA LYS A 494 9.97 -21.42 7.58
C LYS A 494 10.12 -21.18 6.08
N ALA A 495 9.15 -21.60 5.26
CA ALA A 495 9.17 -21.38 3.82
C ALA A 495 9.08 -19.88 3.48
N LYS A 496 8.24 -19.12 4.20
CA LYS A 496 8.13 -17.66 4.06
C LYS A 496 9.45 -16.95 4.42
N ASP A 497 10.09 -17.35 5.52
CA ASP A 497 11.39 -16.78 5.94
C ASP A 497 12.53 -17.12 4.96
N GLU A 498 12.54 -18.34 4.41
CA GLU A 498 13.48 -18.73 3.35
C GLU A 498 13.30 -17.85 2.11
N LEU A 499 12.06 -17.69 1.64
CA LEU A 499 11.73 -16.84 0.49
C LEU A 499 12.17 -15.39 0.71
N ARG A 500 11.83 -14.80 1.86
CA ARG A 500 12.24 -13.45 2.25
C ARG A 500 13.76 -13.30 2.19
N THR A 501 14.48 -14.24 2.80
CA THR A 501 15.96 -14.21 2.85
C THR A 501 16.57 -14.31 1.46
N LYS A 502 16.07 -15.22 0.61
CA LYS A 502 16.56 -15.37 -0.76
C LYS A 502 16.29 -14.13 -1.60
N PHE A 503 15.11 -13.51 -1.44
CA PHE A 503 14.76 -12.29 -2.12
C PHE A 503 15.67 -11.11 -1.74
N SER A 504 15.92 -10.90 -0.45
CA SER A 504 16.83 -9.84 0.01
C SER A 504 18.28 -10.01 -0.50
N VAL A 505 18.75 -11.25 -0.67
CA VAL A 505 20.08 -11.51 -1.26
C VAL A 505 20.11 -11.16 -2.75
N LEU A 506 19.04 -11.49 -3.49
CA LEU A 506 18.90 -11.13 -4.90
C LEU A 506 18.85 -9.62 -5.09
N GLU A 507 18.00 -8.94 -4.34
CA GLU A 507 17.84 -7.48 -4.33
C GLU A 507 19.18 -6.78 -4.13
N ARG A 508 19.90 -7.11 -3.05
CA ARG A 508 21.22 -6.52 -2.77
C ARG A 508 22.20 -6.75 -3.94
N ARG A 509 22.23 -7.95 -4.49
CA ARG A 509 23.15 -8.30 -5.58
C ARG A 509 22.85 -7.53 -6.86
N MET A 510 21.57 -7.29 -7.15
CA MET A 510 21.13 -6.47 -8.28
C MET A 510 21.55 -5.01 -8.09
N GLU A 511 21.33 -4.47 -6.89
CA GLU A 511 21.67 -3.08 -6.56
C GLU A 511 23.19 -2.84 -6.57
N ASP A 512 23.97 -3.74 -5.96
CA ASP A 512 25.43 -3.72 -6.04
C ASP A 512 25.92 -3.69 -7.49
N PHE A 513 25.29 -4.50 -8.35
CA PHE A 513 25.66 -4.55 -9.76
C PHE A 513 25.31 -3.25 -10.49
N ARG A 514 24.11 -2.68 -10.29
CA ARG A 514 23.72 -1.38 -10.87
C ARG A 514 24.72 -0.29 -10.50
N ASN A 515 25.10 -0.23 -9.22
CA ASN A 515 26.00 0.79 -8.69
C ASN A 515 27.46 0.62 -9.14
N THR A 516 27.91 -0.62 -9.36
CA THR A 516 29.32 -0.89 -9.72
C THR A 516 29.55 -1.09 -11.21
N LEU A 517 28.49 -1.17 -12.04
CA LEU A 517 28.61 -1.46 -13.47
C LEU A 517 29.49 -0.45 -14.19
N TYR A 518 29.24 0.86 -14.00
CA TYR A 518 30.04 1.92 -14.62
C TYR A 518 31.53 1.81 -14.24
N ALA A 519 31.81 1.71 -12.93
CA ALA A 519 33.17 1.57 -12.42
C ALA A 519 33.88 0.30 -12.94
N THR A 520 33.12 -0.77 -13.19
CA THR A 520 33.65 -2.05 -13.71
C THR A 520 34.08 -1.94 -15.18
N ILE A 521 33.33 -1.21 -16.01
CA ILE A 521 33.62 -1.07 -17.45
C ILE A 521 34.54 0.11 -17.79
N LEU A 522 34.59 1.13 -16.92
CA LEU A 522 35.36 2.35 -17.10
C LEU A 522 36.83 2.09 -17.47
N PRO A 523 37.57 1.17 -16.81
CA PRO A 523 38.98 0.92 -17.12
C PRO A 523 39.19 0.37 -18.55
N ALA A 524 38.21 -0.34 -19.10
CA ALA A 524 38.30 -0.97 -20.42
C ALA A 524 37.85 -0.04 -21.56
N LEU A 525 36.83 0.80 -21.33
CA LEU A 525 36.17 1.56 -22.40
C LEU A 525 36.45 3.07 -22.35
N GLY A 526 36.80 3.63 -21.19
CA GLY A 526 36.96 5.07 -20.98
C GLY A 526 35.62 5.80 -20.78
N GLU A 527 35.67 7.01 -20.23
CA GLU A 527 34.50 7.74 -19.72
C GLU A 527 33.33 7.86 -20.72
N GLU A 528 33.61 8.33 -21.94
CA GLU A 528 32.58 8.59 -22.96
C GLU A 528 31.84 7.32 -23.40
N ARG A 529 32.59 6.25 -23.71
CA ARG A 529 31.99 4.98 -24.16
C ARG A 529 31.31 4.24 -23.02
N SER A 530 31.87 4.30 -21.81
CA SER A 530 31.21 3.75 -20.62
C SER A 530 29.90 4.47 -20.33
N ALA A 531 29.86 5.80 -20.42
CA ALA A 531 28.65 6.59 -20.21
C ALA A 531 27.59 6.27 -21.27
N GLY A 532 27.96 6.23 -22.55
CA GLY A 532 27.03 5.86 -23.63
C GLY A 532 26.45 4.45 -23.48
N LEU A 533 27.25 3.48 -23.02
CA LEU A 533 26.80 2.11 -22.77
C LEU A 533 25.82 2.04 -21.60
N ILE A 534 26.11 2.73 -20.49
CA ILE A 534 25.19 2.84 -19.36
C ILE A 534 23.87 3.47 -19.80
N GLN A 535 23.92 4.53 -20.60
CA GLN A 535 22.73 5.19 -21.14
C GLN A 535 21.91 4.24 -22.02
N GLU A 536 22.54 3.46 -22.90
CA GLU A 536 21.86 2.48 -23.75
C GLU A 536 21.16 1.39 -22.90
N ILE A 537 21.83 0.87 -21.87
CA ILE A 537 21.24 -0.11 -20.94
C ILE A 537 20.07 0.51 -20.18
N GLN A 538 20.21 1.75 -19.71
CA GLN A 538 19.15 2.45 -18.97
C GLN A 538 17.93 2.72 -19.85
N GLN A 539 18.12 3.23 -21.06
CA GLN A 539 17.03 3.51 -22.01
C GLN A 539 16.34 2.22 -22.47
N GLY A 540 17.11 1.16 -22.74
CA GLY A 540 16.56 -0.13 -23.18
C GLY A 540 15.81 -0.91 -22.10
N PHE A 541 15.87 -0.47 -20.83
CA PHE A 541 15.29 -1.21 -19.70
C PHE A 541 14.50 -0.34 -18.70
N GLN A 542 14.26 0.94 -19.01
CA GLN A 542 13.67 1.88 -18.06
C GLN A 542 12.30 1.44 -17.55
N GLU A 543 11.43 0.96 -18.45
CA GLU A 543 10.10 0.45 -18.11
C GLU A 543 10.19 -0.79 -17.21
N GLN A 544 11.00 -1.78 -17.59
CA GLN A 544 11.13 -3.01 -16.83
C GLN A 544 11.81 -2.79 -15.47
N LEU A 545 12.75 -1.85 -15.35
CA LEU A 545 13.31 -1.45 -14.06
C LEU A 545 12.27 -0.75 -13.18
N THR A 546 11.39 0.06 -13.77
CA THR A 546 10.29 0.68 -13.02
C THR A 546 9.36 -0.40 -12.44
N HIS A 547 8.97 -1.40 -13.24
CA HIS A 547 8.20 -2.54 -12.74
C HIS A 547 8.94 -3.33 -11.66
N TYR A 548 10.24 -3.59 -11.85
CA TYR A 548 11.06 -4.25 -10.84
C TYR A 548 11.08 -3.49 -9.52
N ASP A 549 11.27 -2.17 -9.55
CA ASP A 549 11.33 -1.35 -8.35
C ASP A 549 9.98 -1.29 -7.62
N VAL A 550 8.86 -1.24 -8.36
CA VAL A 550 7.50 -1.36 -7.82
C VAL A 550 7.27 -2.74 -7.19
N ASP A 551 7.52 -3.82 -7.93
CA ASP A 551 7.33 -5.20 -7.43
C ASP A 551 8.24 -5.50 -6.23
N ARG A 552 9.48 -4.98 -6.23
CA ARG A 552 10.41 -5.08 -5.11
C ARG A 552 9.89 -4.37 -3.87
N SER A 553 9.40 -3.14 -4.01
CA SER A 553 8.80 -2.38 -2.91
C SER A 553 7.55 -3.09 -2.37
N THR A 554 6.70 -3.59 -3.27
CA THR A 554 5.53 -4.41 -2.93
C THR A 554 5.92 -5.63 -2.10
N LEU A 555 6.89 -6.42 -2.55
CA LEU A 555 7.35 -7.59 -1.80
C LEU A 555 7.95 -7.20 -0.45
N ALA A 556 8.76 -6.15 -0.39
CA ALA A 556 9.33 -5.65 0.87
C ALA A 556 8.23 -5.27 1.88
N ASN A 557 7.17 -4.62 1.42
CA ASN A 557 6.02 -4.24 2.25
C ASN A 557 5.22 -5.47 2.71
N LEU A 558 4.96 -6.43 1.83
CA LEU A 558 4.25 -7.70 2.15
C LEU A 558 5.04 -8.58 3.13
N PHE A 559 6.37 -8.44 3.18
CA PHE A 559 7.21 -9.09 4.19
C PHE A 559 7.33 -8.31 5.50
N SER A 560 6.70 -7.13 5.63
CA SER A 560 6.82 -6.24 6.79
C SER A 560 5.64 -6.34 7.77
N GLU A 561 5.90 -6.13 9.06
CA GLU A 561 4.88 -6.07 10.12
C GLU A 561 3.93 -4.86 10.01
N ARG A 562 4.19 -3.94 9.06
CA ARG A 562 3.37 -2.74 8.82
C ARG A 562 2.02 -3.07 8.16
N GLN A 563 1.96 -4.19 7.43
CA GLN A 563 0.77 -4.60 6.70
C GLN A 563 -0.42 -4.87 7.64
N ASP A 564 -0.19 -5.46 8.81
CA ASP A 564 -1.29 -5.87 9.69
C ASP A 564 -2.09 -4.66 10.22
N ALA A 565 -1.42 -3.57 10.59
CA ALA A 565 -2.07 -2.35 11.09
C ALA A 565 -2.69 -1.46 9.98
N GLU A 566 -2.20 -1.53 8.74
CA GLU A 566 -2.81 -0.86 7.59
C GLU A 566 -3.98 -1.67 7.01
N LYS A 567 -3.97 -3.00 7.21
CA LYS A 567 -5.02 -3.93 6.77
C LYS A 567 -6.28 -3.87 7.61
N GLU A 568 -6.15 -3.77 8.94
CA GLU A 568 -7.30 -3.58 9.84
C GLU A 568 -8.10 -2.31 9.50
N LYS A 569 -7.46 -1.30 8.89
CA LYS A 569 -8.11 -0.06 8.47
C LYS A 569 -8.93 -0.16 7.17
N LEU A 570 -8.86 -1.30 6.46
CA LEU A 570 -9.58 -1.51 5.20
C LEU A 570 -10.87 -2.32 5.37
N GLU A 571 -11.07 -2.93 6.53
CA GLU A 571 -12.27 -3.72 6.78
C GLU A 571 -13.51 -2.82 6.77
N SER A 572 -14.57 -3.25 6.09
CA SER A 572 -15.79 -2.46 5.88
C SER A 572 -15.58 -1.14 5.12
N GLN A 573 -14.44 -0.98 4.45
CA GLN A 573 -14.17 0.21 3.64
C GLN A 573 -15.22 0.32 2.51
N PRO A 574 -15.94 1.45 2.39
CA PRO A 574 -16.91 1.65 1.33
C PRO A 574 -16.20 1.86 -0.02
N MET A 575 -16.66 1.13 -1.02
CA MET A 575 -16.10 1.12 -2.37
C MET A 575 -17.20 1.39 -3.41
N SER A 576 -16.83 1.91 -4.56
CA SER A 576 -17.69 1.97 -5.74
C SER A 576 -17.00 1.49 -7.00
N ILE A 577 -17.78 1.04 -7.99
CA ILE A 577 -17.33 0.70 -9.34
C ILE A 577 -18.13 1.53 -10.33
N PHE A 578 -17.43 2.21 -11.23
CA PHE A 578 -18.02 3.01 -12.29
C PHE A 578 -17.05 3.14 -13.47
N VAL A 579 -17.54 3.67 -14.60
CA VAL A 579 -16.68 4.03 -15.73
C VAL A 579 -16.26 5.49 -15.59
N TRP A 580 -14.96 5.75 -15.65
CA TRP A 580 -14.32 7.03 -15.33
C TRP A 580 -14.94 8.27 -16.00
N ALA A 581 -14.77 9.44 -15.38
CA ALA A 581 -15.40 10.69 -15.83
C ALA A 581 -14.63 11.41 -16.97
N ARG A 582 -13.38 11.03 -17.22
CA ARG A 582 -12.37 11.77 -18.02
C ARG A 582 -12.03 13.13 -17.42
N ASN A 583 -12.03 13.24 -16.08
CA ASN A 583 -11.55 14.42 -15.39
C ASN A 583 -10.01 14.42 -15.34
N PRO A 584 -9.32 15.37 -16.02
CA PRO A 584 -7.86 15.37 -16.06
C PRO A 584 -7.17 15.58 -14.71
N ASP A 585 -7.87 16.01 -13.66
CA ASP A 585 -7.29 16.15 -12.31
C ASP A 585 -7.05 14.80 -11.61
N ILE A 586 -7.75 13.74 -12.03
CA ILE A 586 -7.70 12.41 -11.41
C ILE A 586 -7.30 11.37 -12.44
N ASP A 587 -7.98 11.35 -13.59
CA ASP A 587 -7.86 10.29 -14.59
C ASP A 587 -6.51 10.25 -15.31
N LEU A 588 -5.85 11.41 -15.49
CA LEU A 588 -4.47 11.44 -16.02
C LEU A 588 -3.45 10.82 -15.05
N TYR A 589 -3.82 10.64 -13.79
CA TYR A 589 -2.96 10.10 -12.73
C TYR A 589 -3.38 8.72 -12.28
N GLN A 590 -4.38 8.10 -12.92
CA GLN A 590 -4.90 6.78 -12.56
C GLN A 590 -3.76 5.75 -12.43
N ALA A 591 -2.87 5.70 -13.43
CA ALA A 591 -1.72 4.82 -13.43
C ALA A 591 -0.63 5.20 -12.40
N ASN A 592 -0.67 6.38 -11.79
CA ASN A 592 0.15 6.72 -10.63
C ASN A 592 -0.43 6.20 -9.30
N TYR A 593 -1.77 6.05 -9.19
CA TYR A 593 -2.45 5.47 -8.02
C TYR A 593 -2.37 3.94 -7.96
N SER A 594 -2.38 3.27 -9.12
CA SER A 594 -2.26 1.81 -9.29
C SER A 594 -0.92 1.41 -9.96
N PRO A 595 0.23 1.93 -9.48
CA PRO A 595 1.55 1.94 -10.13
C PRO A 595 1.70 1.15 -11.45
N CYS A 596 1.33 1.76 -12.57
CA CYS A 596 1.34 1.15 -13.91
C CYS A 596 2.33 1.88 -14.85
N CYS A 597 2.84 1.20 -15.88
CA CYS A 597 3.83 1.74 -16.82
C CYS A 597 3.31 2.89 -17.69
N ILE A 598 1.99 3.10 -17.78
CA ILE A 598 1.40 4.19 -18.55
C ILE A 598 1.17 5.47 -17.74
N SER A 599 1.75 5.56 -16.53
CA SER A 599 1.63 6.72 -15.65
C SER A 599 2.10 8.03 -16.31
N ILE A 600 1.68 9.19 -15.81
CA ILE A 600 1.92 10.48 -16.48
C ILE A 600 3.41 10.82 -16.67
N GLU A 601 4.30 10.25 -15.85
CA GLU A 601 5.75 10.47 -15.88
C GLU A 601 6.52 9.39 -16.67
N SER A 602 5.84 8.27 -16.96
CA SER A 602 6.33 7.13 -17.71
C SER A 602 5.96 7.26 -19.19
N GLY A 603 6.74 6.64 -20.07
CA GLY A 603 6.44 6.56 -21.50
C GLY A 603 6.73 5.16 -22.02
N TYR A 604 5.93 4.69 -22.97
CA TYR A 604 6.05 3.34 -23.55
C TYR A 604 7.20 3.23 -24.56
N HIS A 605 7.51 4.30 -25.29
CA HIS A 605 8.59 4.33 -26.28
C HIS A 605 9.97 4.65 -25.66
N ALA A 606 11.04 4.19 -26.33
CA ALA A 606 12.43 4.23 -25.84
C ALA A 606 13.00 5.63 -25.55
N ASP A 607 12.33 6.70 -25.97
CA ASP A 607 12.69 8.09 -25.64
C ASP A 607 11.93 8.65 -24.42
N GLY A 608 10.93 7.92 -23.92
CA GLY A 608 10.13 8.26 -22.73
C GLY A 608 9.31 9.56 -22.88
N ALA A 609 9.10 10.04 -24.11
CA ALA A 609 8.44 11.32 -24.38
C ALA A 609 6.91 11.19 -24.57
N GLU A 610 6.40 10.01 -24.87
CA GLU A 610 4.95 9.78 -24.97
C GLU A 610 4.28 9.72 -23.58
N SER A 611 3.03 10.18 -23.51
CA SER A 611 2.11 9.93 -22.40
C SER A 611 0.93 9.07 -22.86
N THR A 612 1.02 7.76 -22.64
CA THR A 612 -0.01 6.79 -23.03
C THR A 612 -1.32 7.01 -22.29
N ILE A 613 -1.29 7.42 -21.01
CA ILE A 613 -2.52 7.77 -20.28
C ILE A 613 -3.28 8.93 -20.94
N ALA A 614 -2.58 9.97 -21.41
CA ALA A 614 -3.23 11.09 -22.09
C ALA A 614 -3.87 10.67 -23.43
N ASP A 615 -3.25 9.73 -24.12
CA ASP A 615 -3.81 9.10 -25.31
C ASP A 615 -5.10 8.33 -25.00
N TYR A 616 -5.11 7.53 -23.94
CA TYR A 616 -6.30 6.77 -23.52
C TYR A 616 -7.44 7.70 -23.06
N THR A 617 -7.13 8.76 -22.31
CA THR A 617 -8.13 9.72 -21.83
C THR A 617 -8.78 10.53 -22.95
N THR A 618 -8.11 10.69 -24.10
CA THR A 618 -8.67 11.41 -25.26
C THR A 618 -9.29 10.52 -26.34
N ASP A 619 -9.10 9.20 -26.30
CA ASP A 619 -9.66 8.26 -27.29
C ASP A 619 -11.06 7.79 -26.88
N LEU A 620 -12.06 7.99 -27.74
CA LEU A 620 -13.45 7.57 -27.47
C LEU A 620 -13.67 6.06 -27.60
N GLY A 621 -12.74 5.33 -28.23
CA GLY A 621 -12.77 3.87 -28.33
C GLY A 621 -12.18 3.14 -27.12
N ILE A 622 -11.72 3.89 -26.11
CA ILE A 622 -11.15 3.39 -24.86
C ILE A 622 -12.00 3.91 -23.70
N GLN A 623 -12.25 3.07 -22.70
CA GLN A 623 -12.85 3.46 -21.42
C GLN A 623 -12.07 2.78 -20.29
N ILE A 624 -12.07 3.39 -19.12
CA ILE A 624 -11.53 2.75 -17.92
C ILE A 624 -12.67 2.49 -16.95
N VAL A 625 -12.79 1.24 -16.53
CA VAL A 625 -13.64 0.88 -15.39
C VAL A 625 -12.80 0.98 -14.13
N ASN A 626 -13.21 1.86 -13.23
CA ASN A 626 -12.51 2.14 -11.98
C ASN A 626 -13.24 1.52 -10.79
N ILE A 627 -12.48 0.93 -9.88
CA ILE A 627 -12.90 0.73 -8.50
C ILE A 627 -12.34 1.89 -7.68
N TRP A 628 -13.19 2.49 -6.85
CA TRP A 628 -12.90 3.70 -6.10
C TRP A 628 -13.08 3.50 -4.59
N ASP A 629 -12.18 4.07 -3.80
CA ASP A 629 -12.33 4.12 -2.34
C ASP A 629 -13.07 5.40 -1.93
N GLU A 630 -14.30 5.25 -1.45
CA GLU A 630 -15.19 6.38 -1.11
C GLU A 630 -14.71 7.18 0.10
N THR A 631 -13.92 6.60 0.99
CA THR A 631 -13.42 7.33 2.16
C THR A 631 -12.18 8.13 1.82
N LYS A 632 -11.27 7.52 1.06
CA LYS A 632 -10.01 8.15 0.65
C LYS A 632 -10.20 9.07 -0.54
N GLN A 633 -11.30 8.94 -1.28
CA GLN A 633 -11.58 9.68 -2.51
C GLN A 633 -10.42 9.50 -3.50
N GLU A 634 -10.02 8.24 -3.70
CA GLU A 634 -8.95 7.88 -4.62
C GLU A 634 -9.27 6.58 -5.37
N PRO A 635 -8.73 6.43 -6.59
CA PRO A 635 -8.93 5.21 -7.34
C PRO A 635 -8.07 4.07 -6.78
N VAL A 636 -8.63 2.86 -6.84
CA VAL A 636 -8.03 1.62 -6.32
C VAL A 636 -7.65 0.65 -7.43
N THR A 637 -8.54 0.40 -8.38
CA THR A 637 -8.31 -0.53 -9.50
C THR A 637 -8.74 0.13 -10.80
N ALA A 638 -7.98 -0.06 -11.87
CA ALA A 638 -8.34 0.29 -13.24
C ALA A 638 -8.35 -0.94 -14.13
N ALA A 639 -9.47 -1.17 -14.82
CA ALA A 639 -9.54 -2.09 -15.95
C ALA A 639 -9.51 -1.28 -17.26
N TRP A 640 -8.46 -1.48 -18.05
CA TRP A 640 -8.20 -0.74 -19.28
C TRP A 640 -9.00 -1.36 -20.42
N CYS A 641 -10.13 -0.77 -20.78
CA CYS A 641 -11.08 -1.37 -21.72
C CYS A 641 -11.07 -0.69 -23.09
N TRP A 642 -11.16 -1.48 -24.16
CA TRP A 642 -11.36 -0.98 -25.52
C TRP A 642 -12.34 -1.88 -26.29
N LEU A 643 -12.96 -1.32 -27.33
CA LEU A 643 -13.88 -2.07 -28.18
C LEU A 643 -13.15 -2.70 -29.36
N GLY A 644 -13.20 -4.02 -29.44
CA GLY A 644 -12.58 -4.81 -30.49
C GLY A 644 -13.58 -5.53 -31.38
N GLU A 645 -13.12 -5.97 -32.55
CA GLU A 645 -13.82 -6.92 -33.41
C GLU A 645 -12.99 -8.19 -33.57
N ASP A 646 -13.64 -9.35 -33.50
CA ASP A 646 -13.04 -10.62 -33.91
C ASP A 646 -12.96 -10.76 -35.44
N GLU A 647 -12.34 -11.82 -35.95
CA GLU A 647 -12.23 -12.07 -37.40
C GLU A 647 -13.59 -12.16 -38.12
N GLY A 648 -14.67 -12.44 -37.38
CA GLY A 648 -16.04 -12.48 -37.88
C GLY A 648 -16.76 -11.14 -37.88
N GLY A 649 -16.12 -10.07 -37.39
CA GLY A 649 -16.73 -8.75 -37.20
C GLY A 649 -17.67 -8.68 -35.99
N THR A 650 -17.55 -9.62 -35.04
CA THR A 650 -18.35 -9.61 -33.81
C THR A 650 -17.74 -8.60 -32.84
N PRO A 651 -18.51 -7.63 -32.32
CA PRO A 651 -18.00 -6.67 -31.35
C PRO A 651 -17.78 -7.31 -29.97
N VAL A 652 -16.63 -7.03 -29.39
CA VAL A 652 -16.14 -7.60 -28.13
C VAL A 652 -15.63 -6.46 -27.24
N LEU A 653 -15.94 -6.54 -25.95
CA LEU A 653 -15.31 -5.71 -24.94
C LEU A 653 -13.98 -6.36 -24.56
N VAL A 654 -12.87 -5.71 -24.89
CA VAL A 654 -11.54 -6.19 -24.55
C VAL A 654 -11.05 -5.43 -23.32
N VAL A 655 -10.69 -6.17 -22.29
CA VAL A 655 -9.93 -5.67 -21.14
C VAL A 655 -8.47 -5.97 -21.43
N ASP A 656 -7.68 -4.93 -21.68
CA ASP A 656 -6.27 -5.07 -22.05
C ASP A 656 -5.48 -5.69 -20.90
N ASN A 657 -5.59 -5.05 -19.73
CA ASN A 657 -5.08 -5.49 -18.44
C ASN A 657 -5.88 -4.83 -17.29
N ILE A 658 -5.66 -5.32 -16.07
CA ILE A 658 -6.25 -4.79 -14.84
C ILE A 658 -5.13 -4.48 -13.85
N GLU A 659 -5.01 -3.21 -13.45
CA GLU A 659 -3.97 -2.71 -12.54
C GLU A 659 -4.63 -2.27 -11.24
N SER A 660 -4.04 -2.60 -10.09
CA SER A 660 -4.66 -2.35 -8.80
C SER A 660 -3.66 -1.95 -7.73
N ASN A 661 -4.08 -1.06 -6.84
CA ASN A 661 -3.31 -0.74 -5.65
C ASN A 661 -3.06 -2.02 -4.85
N THR A 662 -1.79 -2.36 -4.65
CA THR A 662 -1.40 -3.65 -4.10
C THR A 662 -1.96 -3.89 -2.70
N LEU A 663 -2.17 -2.85 -1.91
CA LEU A 663 -2.77 -2.99 -0.58
C LEU A 663 -4.19 -3.58 -0.68
N TYR A 664 -4.95 -3.27 -1.72
CA TYR A 664 -6.30 -3.79 -1.93
C TYR A 664 -6.27 -5.13 -2.65
N SER A 665 -5.56 -5.25 -3.78
CA SER A 665 -5.52 -6.49 -4.56
C SER A 665 -4.86 -7.65 -3.82
N SER A 666 -3.94 -7.39 -2.88
CA SER A 666 -3.34 -8.44 -2.05
C SER A 666 -4.26 -8.93 -0.93
N ASN A 667 -5.21 -8.11 -0.48
CA ASN A 667 -6.07 -8.40 0.67
C ASN A 667 -7.50 -8.80 0.29
N TYR A 668 -7.99 -8.34 -0.87
CA TYR A 668 -9.35 -8.58 -1.36
C TYR A 668 -9.41 -9.05 -2.83
N PRO A 669 -8.48 -9.90 -3.31
CA PRO A 669 -8.40 -10.22 -4.74
C PRO A 669 -9.67 -10.86 -5.31
N GLU A 670 -10.29 -11.79 -4.57
CA GLU A 670 -11.49 -12.51 -5.02
C GLU A 670 -12.69 -11.57 -5.12
N GLN A 671 -12.96 -10.78 -4.07
CA GLN A 671 -14.06 -9.83 -4.03
C GLN A 671 -13.91 -8.77 -5.13
N LEU A 672 -12.73 -8.14 -5.25
CA LEU A 672 -12.49 -7.11 -6.26
C LEU A 672 -12.59 -7.67 -7.68
N THR A 673 -12.10 -8.89 -7.93
CA THR A 673 -12.27 -9.58 -9.21
C THR A 673 -13.74 -9.79 -9.53
N GLN A 674 -14.50 -10.32 -8.57
CA GLN A 674 -15.90 -10.65 -8.75
C GLN A 674 -16.72 -9.40 -9.09
N GLU A 675 -16.61 -8.36 -8.27
CA GLU A 675 -17.36 -7.11 -8.47
C GLU A 675 -17.00 -6.46 -9.82
N LEU A 676 -15.71 -6.46 -10.20
CA LEU A 676 -15.25 -5.93 -11.48
C LEU A 676 -15.77 -6.75 -12.66
N PHE A 677 -15.70 -8.08 -12.61
CA PHE A 677 -16.13 -8.95 -13.71
C PHE A 677 -17.65 -8.89 -13.91
N GLU A 678 -18.42 -8.87 -12.83
CA GLU A 678 -19.86 -8.69 -12.87
C GLU A 678 -20.24 -7.31 -13.46
N PHE A 679 -19.49 -6.25 -13.12
CA PHE A 679 -19.68 -4.92 -13.71
C PHE A 679 -19.37 -4.91 -15.21
N LEU A 680 -18.21 -5.44 -15.62
CA LEU A 680 -17.80 -5.52 -17.03
C LEU A 680 -18.77 -6.33 -17.88
N GLN A 681 -19.31 -7.41 -17.33
CA GLN A 681 -20.29 -8.25 -18.01
C GLN A 681 -21.60 -7.50 -18.28
N GLU A 682 -22.13 -6.77 -17.30
CA GLU A 682 -23.33 -5.96 -17.47
C GLU A 682 -23.11 -4.78 -18.40
N TYR A 683 -21.93 -4.15 -18.31
CA TYR A 683 -21.55 -3.09 -19.23
C TYR A 683 -21.52 -3.60 -20.67
N ALA A 684 -20.86 -4.74 -20.92
CA ALA A 684 -20.82 -5.39 -22.23
C ALA A 684 -22.21 -5.73 -22.77
N ARG A 685 -23.11 -6.27 -21.94
CA ARG A 685 -24.50 -6.54 -22.33
C ARG A 685 -25.24 -5.25 -22.72
N THR A 686 -25.07 -4.19 -21.94
CA THR A 686 -25.77 -2.92 -22.15
C THR A 686 -25.35 -2.26 -23.46
N ILE A 687 -24.06 -2.30 -23.78
CA ILE A 687 -23.53 -1.74 -25.03
C ILE A 687 -23.74 -2.65 -26.24
N GLY A 688 -24.17 -3.90 -26.04
CA GLY A 688 -24.42 -4.88 -27.10
C GLY A 688 -23.19 -5.69 -27.53
N ALA A 689 -22.08 -5.63 -26.78
CA ALA A 689 -20.92 -6.48 -26.98
C ALA A 689 -21.27 -7.94 -26.64
N LYS A 690 -20.69 -8.88 -27.39
CA LYS A 690 -21.08 -10.30 -27.33
C LYS A 690 -20.19 -11.15 -26.42
N LYS A 691 -19.06 -10.59 -26.04
CA LYS A 691 -18.03 -11.24 -25.24
C LYS A 691 -17.27 -10.19 -24.45
N VAL A 692 -16.79 -10.58 -23.27
CA VAL A 692 -15.75 -9.86 -22.52
C VAL A 692 -14.52 -10.76 -22.49
N VAL A 693 -13.38 -10.22 -22.93
CA VAL A 693 -12.09 -10.91 -22.89
C VAL A 693 -11.06 -10.12 -22.11
N LEU A 694 -10.04 -10.81 -21.59
CA LEU A 694 -8.96 -10.27 -20.77
C LEU A 694 -7.61 -10.66 -21.37
N GLY A 695 -6.72 -9.68 -21.56
CA GLY A 695 -5.31 -9.94 -21.91
C GLY A 695 -4.62 -10.83 -20.88
N LYS A 696 -3.59 -11.58 -21.28
CA LYS A 696 -2.95 -12.58 -20.41
C LYS A 696 -1.85 -12.04 -19.49
N ARG A 697 -1.45 -10.79 -19.65
CA ARG A 697 -0.24 -10.22 -19.04
C ARG A 697 -0.59 -9.01 -18.19
N ASN A 698 0.30 -8.68 -17.26
CA ASN A 698 0.25 -7.46 -16.46
C ASN A 698 -1.10 -7.22 -15.75
N ASN A 699 -1.70 -8.31 -15.24
CA ASN A 699 -2.91 -8.26 -14.45
C ASN A 699 -2.60 -8.44 -12.97
N ASP A 700 -2.98 -7.46 -12.16
CA ASP A 700 -3.03 -7.59 -10.70
C ASP A 700 -4.30 -8.30 -10.23
N LEU A 701 -5.37 -8.28 -11.04
CA LEU A 701 -6.61 -9.03 -10.85
C LEU A 701 -7.06 -9.66 -12.17
N PRO A 702 -7.58 -10.89 -12.19
CA PRO A 702 -7.70 -11.82 -11.07
C PRO A 702 -6.35 -12.37 -10.60
N THR A 703 -6.33 -13.11 -9.48
CA THR A 703 -5.12 -13.86 -9.10
C THR A 703 -4.69 -14.81 -10.23
N ALA A 704 -3.41 -15.18 -10.27
CA ALA A 704 -2.90 -16.09 -11.29
C ALA A 704 -3.68 -17.42 -11.36
N SER A 705 -4.12 -17.96 -10.21
CA SER A 705 -4.93 -19.18 -10.18
C SER A 705 -6.30 -18.97 -10.80
N ASN A 706 -6.99 -17.89 -10.43
CA ASN A 706 -8.30 -17.54 -10.97
C ASN A 706 -8.23 -17.24 -12.47
N GLN A 707 -7.18 -16.56 -12.94
CA GLN A 707 -6.95 -16.33 -14.35
C GLN A 707 -6.72 -17.63 -15.14
N ASN A 708 -5.99 -18.59 -14.56
CA ASN A 708 -5.69 -19.86 -15.20
C ASN A 708 -6.92 -20.76 -15.39
N ILE A 709 -7.94 -20.59 -14.55
CA ILE A 709 -9.23 -21.31 -14.66
C ILE A 709 -10.09 -20.74 -15.80
N LEU A 710 -9.88 -19.48 -16.19
CA LEU A 710 -10.59 -18.87 -17.33
C LEU A 710 -10.24 -19.59 -18.64
N ARG A 711 -11.27 -19.78 -19.47
CA ARG A 711 -11.16 -20.40 -20.79
C ARG A 711 -10.28 -19.53 -21.70
N ASP A 712 -9.38 -20.16 -22.42
CA ASP A 712 -8.58 -19.48 -23.45
C ASP A 712 -9.43 -19.17 -24.69
N ASP A 713 -9.17 -18.01 -25.30
CA ASP A 713 -9.58 -17.68 -26.65
C ASP A 713 -8.33 -17.41 -27.49
N GLU A 714 -8.15 -18.16 -28.57
CA GLU A 714 -7.02 -18.00 -29.49
C GLU A 714 -7.32 -16.98 -30.61
N SER A 715 -8.50 -16.35 -30.59
CA SER A 715 -8.87 -15.31 -31.54
C SER A 715 -7.98 -14.07 -31.40
N THR A 716 -7.84 -13.34 -32.51
CA THR A 716 -7.24 -12.00 -32.53
C THR A 716 -8.33 -10.94 -32.56
N TYR A 717 -8.08 -9.82 -31.90
CA TYR A 717 -9.03 -8.71 -31.82
C TYR A 717 -8.36 -7.45 -32.36
N LYS A 718 -9.10 -6.68 -33.15
CA LYS A 718 -8.64 -5.39 -33.67
C LYS A 718 -9.48 -4.28 -33.08
N LYS A 719 -8.85 -3.21 -32.60
CA LYS A 719 -9.58 -2.05 -32.07
C LYS A 719 -10.46 -1.42 -33.14
N ILE A 720 -11.74 -1.26 -32.82
CA ILE A 720 -12.72 -0.57 -33.67
C ILE A 720 -12.32 0.90 -33.80
N GLY A 721 -12.26 1.41 -35.04
CA GLY A 721 -11.94 2.81 -35.31
C GLY A 721 -10.45 3.16 -35.37
N ASN A 722 -9.55 2.20 -35.09
CA ASN A 722 -8.10 2.43 -34.89
C ASN A 722 -7.81 3.40 -33.73
N SER A 723 -6.57 3.88 -33.65
CA SER A 723 -6.09 4.82 -32.62
C SER A 723 -6.27 6.29 -33.00
N ASN A 724 -6.53 7.12 -31.99
CA ASN A 724 -6.51 8.57 -32.11
C ASN A 724 -5.10 9.10 -32.41
N ARG A 725 -4.06 8.48 -31.83
CA ARG A 725 -2.64 8.72 -32.16
C ARG A 725 -2.29 8.17 -33.55
N PRO A 726 -1.60 8.93 -34.43
CA PRO A 726 -1.31 8.52 -35.81
C PRO A 726 -0.46 7.25 -35.96
N ASP A 727 0.50 7.06 -35.05
CA ASP A 727 1.45 5.94 -34.98
C ASP A 727 0.89 4.72 -34.23
N GLY A 728 -0.34 4.80 -33.70
CA GLY A 728 -0.99 3.72 -32.97
C GLY A 728 -0.76 3.81 -31.45
N TYR A 729 -1.31 2.84 -30.72
CA TYR A 729 -0.93 2.58 -29.33
C TYR A 729 -0.41 1.16 -29.23
N PHE A 730 0.35 0.87 -28.19
CA PHE A 730 0.56 -0.51 -27.79
C PHE A 730 -0.61 -0.99 -26.92
N LEU A 731 -1.33 -1.99 -27.41
CA LEU A 731 -2.41 -2.66 -26.69
C LEU A 731 -1.99 -4.13 -26.50
N GLU A 732 -1.80 -4.54 -25.25
CA GLU A 732 -1.24 -5.85 -24.93
C GLU A 732 -2.08 -7.03 -25.44
N ALA A 733 -3.40 -6.84 -25.48
CA ALA A 733 -4.36 -7.85 -25.90
C ALA A 733 -4.52 -7.96 -27.42
N GLU A 734 -3.88 -7.10 -28.25
CA GLU A 734 -4.01 -7.20 -29.71
C GLU A 734 -3.22 -8.37 -30.32
N GLU A 735 -2.09 -8.78 -29.72
CA GLU A 735 -1.15 -9.69 -30.41
C GLU A 735 -1.21 -11.18 -30.00
N LYS A 736 -2.02 -11.59 -29.00
CA LYS A 736 -1.98 -12.97 -28.47
C LYS A 736 -3.32 -13.45 -27.92
N SER A 737 -3.46 -14.77 -27.82
CA SER A 737 -4.57 -15.45 -27.14
C SER A 737 -4.96 -14.76 -25.84
N VAL A 738 -6.25 -14.55 -25.62
CA VAL A 738 -6.83 -13.89 -24.44
C VAL A 738 -7.52 -14.90 -23.53
N LYS A 739 -8.01 -14.45 -22.38
CA LYS A 739 -8.91 -15.19 -21.49
C LYS A 739 -10.35 -14.71 -21.68
N ILE A 740 -11.31 -15.61 -21.59
CA ILE A 740 -12.74 -15.27 -21.66
C ILE A 740 -13.24 -15.01 -20.25
N ILE A 741 -13.66 -13.78 -19.98
CA ILE A 741 -14.40 -13.42 -18.77
C ILE A 741 -15.87 -13.84 -18.95
N TRP A 742 -16.45 -13.52 -20.10
CA TRP A 742 -17.84 -13.82 -20.42
C TRP A 742 -18.06 -13.99 -21.92
N ASP A 743 -18.91 -14.95 -22.31
CA ASP A 743 -19.36 -15.18 -23.69
C ASP A 743 -20.87 -15.41 -23.69
N GLU A 744 -21.62 -14.63 -24.47
CA GLU A 744 -23.08 -14.76 -24.60
C GLU A 744 -23.48 -16.19 -25.01
N LYS A 745 -22.63 -16.91 -25.76
CA LYS A 745 -22.91 -18.28 -26.23
C LYS A 745 -22.85 -19.33 -25.12
N ASP A 746 -22.14 -19.07 -24.03
CA ASP A 746 -22.02 -20.00 -22.90
C ASP A 746 -23.28 -19.95 -22.00
N GLU A 747 -24.15 -18.95 -22.20
CA GLU A 747 -25.43 -18.83 -21.51
C GLU A 747 -26.45 -19.85 -22.04
N ASN A 748 -26.37 -21.08 -21.54
CA ASN A 748 -27.32 -22.15 -21.84
C ASN A 748 -28.74 -21.78 -21.32
N PRO A 749 -29.82 -21.86 -22.13
CA PRO A 749 -31.18 -21.53 -21.67
C PRO A 749 -31.67 -22.35 -20.47
N LYS A 750 -31.01 -23.48 -20.16
CA LYS A 750 -31.31 -24.31 -18.98
C LYS A 750 -30.61 -23.84 -17.69
N ARG A 751 -29.49 -23.12 -17.79
CA ARG A 751 -28.83 -22.48 -16.64
C ARG A 751 -29.54 -21.21 -16.18
N GLN A 752 -30.32 -20.57 -17.08
CA GLN A 752 -31.21 -19.44 -16.73
C GLN A 752 -32.24 -19.76 -15.63
N ASN A 753 -32.51 -21.04 -15.32
CA ASN A 753 -33.39 -21.45 -14.22
C ASN A 753 -32.67 -21.85 -12.92
N MET A 754 -31.33 -21.97 -12.92
CA MET A 754 -30.56 -22.34 -11.72
C MET A 754 -29.59 -21.23 -11.28
N GLU A 755 -29.01 -20.45 -12.19
CA GLU A 755 -28.09 -19.33 -11.87
C GLU A 755 -28.81 -17.98 -11.71
N LYS A 756 -30.12 -17.88 -11.99
CA LYS A 756 -30.96 -16.73 -11.59
C LYS A 756 -31.29 -16.69 -10.09
N LYS A 757 -30.59 -17.48 -9.26
CA LYS A 757 -30.90 -17.66 -7.84
C LYS A 757 -29.82 -17.21 -6.86
N GLU A 758 -28.64 -16.74 -7.31
CA GLU A 758 -27.53 -16.50 -6.37
C GLU A 758 -26.97 -15.08 -6.26
N LYS A 759 -27.44 -14.11 -7.04
CA LYS A 759 -27.34 -12.69 -6.66
C LYS A 759 -28.55 -11.98 -7.22
N THR A 760 -29.59 -11.83 -6.41
CA THR A 760 -30.68 -10.93 -6.76
C THR A 760 -30.33 -9.56 -6.22
N ASP A 761 -29.92 -8.65 -7.10
CA ASP A 761 -30.45 -7.28 -7.03
C ASP A 761 -31.96 -7.41 -7.13
N LEU A 762 -32.61 -7.60 -5.98
CA LEU A 762 -34.05 -7.67 -5.90
C LEU A 762 -34.56 -6.30 -6.38
N PRO A 763 -35.26 -6.22 -7.52
CA PRO A 763 -35.72 -4.95 -8.04
C PRO A 763 -36.57 -4.29 -6.95
N LYS A 764 -36.14 -3.13 -6.46
CA LYS A 764 -36.82 -2.41 -5.39
C LYS A 764 -38.26 -2.17 -5.82
N VAL A 765 -39.20 -2.65 -5.02
CA VAL A 765 -40.62 -2.59 -5.32
C VAL A 765 -41.28 -1.57 -4.43
N GLN A 766 -41.93 -0.58 -5.03
CA GLN A 766 -42.66 0.42 -4.26
C GLN A 766 -43.96 -0.17 -3.67
N PHE A 767 -44.06 -0.16 -2.35
CA PHE A 767 -45.24 -0.59 -1.60
C PHE A 767 -46.07 0.62 -1.17
N LYS A 768 -47.39 0.42 -1.04
CA LYS A 768 -48.36 1.44 -0.59
C LYS A 768 -49.25 0.88 0.51
N GLY A 769 -49.81 1.78 1.32
CA GLY A 769 -50.67 1.39 2.44
C GLY A 769 -49.90 0.57 3.46
N LEU A 770 -48.74 1.09 3.89
CA LEU A 770 -47.92 0.49 4.94
C LEU A 770 -48.71 0.53 6.25
N VAL A 771 -48.87 -0.61 6.89
CA VAL A 771 -49.60 -0.76 8.16
C VAL A 771 -48.78 -1.64 9.09
N THR A 772 -48.50 -1.14 10.29
CA THR A 772 -47.93 -1.93 11.38
C THR A 772 -49.01 -2.72 12.09
N LYS A 773 -48.68 -3.93 12.54
CA LYS A 773 -49.56 -4.82 13.28
C LYS A 773 -48.76 -5.57 14.33
N ASP A 774 -49.34 -5.76 15.50
CA ASP A 774 -48.81 -6.67 16.52
C ASP A 774 -48.57 -8.06 15.95
N LEU A 775 -47.41 -8.64 16.28
CA LEU A 775 -47.09 -10.00 15.91
C LEU A 775 -48.01 -10.97 16.67
N THR A 776 -48.51 -11.99 15.96
CA THR A 776 -49.27 -13.09 16.57
C THR A 776 -48.74 -14.42 16.10
N GLU A 777 -49.04 -15.52 16.80
CA GLU A 777 -48.64 -16.88 16.39
C GLU A 777 -49.07 -17.23 14.95
N LYS A 778 -50.15 -16.62 14.45
CA LYS A 778 -50.63 -16.83 13.07
C LYS A 778 -49.69 -16.27 12.00
N ASP A 779 -48.79 -15.36 12.39
CA ASP A 779 -47.88 -14.66 11.50
C ASP A 779 -46.51 -15.39 11.41
N PHE A 780 -46.24 -16.36 12.29
CA PHE A 780 -44.99 -17.13 12.34
C PHE A 780 -44.62 -17.81 11.01
N SER A 781 -45.61 -18.35 10.29
CA SER A 781 -45.34 -18.97 8.98
C SER A 781 -44.88 -17.96 7.93
N GLU A 782 -45.31 -16.70 8.04
CA GLU A 782 -44.89 -15.63 7.13
C GLU A 782 -43.54 -15.04 7.56
N ILE A 783 -43.21 -14.99 8.86
CA ILE A 783 -41.85 -14.67 9.34
C ILE A 783 -40.85 -15.68 8.79
N LEU A 784 -41.09 -16.99 8.99
CA LEU A 784 -40.22 -18.05 8.47
C LEU A 784 -40.02 -17.94 6.95
N ARG A 785 -41.06 -17.51 6.23
CA ARG A 785 -40.99 -17.31 4.79
C ARG A 785 -40.15 -16.08 4.43
N LEU A 786 -40.29 -15.00 5.20
CA LEU A 786 -39.57 -13.77 4.99
C LEU A 786 -38.09 -13.92 5.35
N GLU A 787 -37.76 -14.56 6.46
CA GLU A 787 -36.37 -14.89 6.83
C GLU A 787 -35.67 -15.75 5.78
N ARG A 788 -36.36 -16.77 5.26
CA ARG A 788 -35.82 -17.53 4.12
C ARG A 788 -35.58 -16.67 2.89
N THR A 789 -36.25 -15.54 2.74
CA THR A 789 -36.01 -14.61 1.63
C THR A 789 -34.84 -13.67 1.95
N ILE A 790 -34.62 -13.34 3.22
CA ILE A 790 -33.60 -12.40 3.69
C ILE A 790 -32.23 -13.10 3.84
N TYR A 791 -32.20 -14.29 4.45
CA TYR A 791 -30.97 -14.96 4.89
C TYR A 791 -30.57 -16.19 4.03
N GLN A 792 -31.29 -16.52 2.95
CA GLN A 792 -30.94 -17.65 2.07
C GLN A 792 -29.59 -17.52 1.33
N GLN A 793 -28.96 -16.34 1.37
CA GLN A 793 -27.70 -16.08 0.66
C GLN A 793 -26.45 -16.30 1.52
N GLU A 794 -26.58 -16.51 2.83
CA GLU A 794 -25.43 -16.50 3.74
C GLU A 794 -25.04 -17.90 4.27
N ASP A 795 -25.93 -18.90 4.28
CA ASP A 795 -25.60 -20.30 4.59
C ASP A 795 -26.73 -21.28 4.18
N GLU A 796 -26.42 -22.37 3.46
CA GLU A 796 -27.42 -23.39 3.08
C GLU A 796 -27.79 -24.34 4.24
N ASP A 797 -26.98 -24.39 5.31
CA ASP A 797 -27.16 -25.33 6.44
C ASP A 797 -27.83 -24.70 7.69
N LEU A 798 -28.08 -23.38 7.71
CA LEU A 798 -28.82 -22.71 8.78
C LEU A 798 -30.34 -22.94 8.60
N ILE A 799 -30.95 -23.68 9.54
CA ILE A 799 -32.42 -23.77 9.66
C ILE A 799 -32.94 -22.43 10.22
N ALA A 800 -32.94 -21.39 9.38
CA ALA A 800 -33.33 -20.02 9.76
C ALA A 800 -34.80 -19.97 10.26
N GLY A 801 -34.96 -19.42 11.46
CA GLY A 801 -36.24 -18.97 12.04
C GLY A 801 -36.91 -19.87 13.07
N GLN A 802 -36.39 -21.08 13.33
CA GLN A 802 -36.91 -21.90 14.43
C GLN A 802 -36.44 -21.42 15.81
N GLY A 803 -35.22 -20.87 15.91
CA GLY A 803 -34.69 -20.23 17.13
C GLY A 803 -35.51 -19.01 17.51
N LEU A 804 -35.59 -18.00 16.62
CA LEU A 804 -36.36 -16.78 16.83
C LEU A 804 -37.82 -17.03 17.29
N ILE A 805 -38.51 -18.00 16.68
CA ILE A 805 -39.88 -18.34 17.09
C ILE A 805 -39.91 -19.00 18.47
N GLN A 806 -38.91 -19.80 18.80
CA GLN A 806 -38.78 -20.39 20.12
C GLN A 806 -38.57 -19.29 21.17
N ASP A 807 -37.68 -18.34 20.92
CA ASP A 807 -37.38 -17.22 21.82
C ASP A 807 -38.62 -16.33 22.03
N ILE A 808 -39.36 -16.03 20.96
CA ILE A 808 -40.65 -15.32 21.04
C ILE A 808 -41.64 -16.03 21.99
N ASN A 809 -41.70 -17.37 21.95
CA ASN A 809 -42.62 -18.14 22.77
C ASN A 809 -42.14 -18.29 24.22
N ASP A 810 -40.84 -18.48 24.42
CA ASP A 810 -40.23 -18.75 25.71
C ASP A 810 -40.08 -17.45 26.54
N GLU A 811 -39.91 -16.29 25.90
CA GLU A 811 -39.55 -15.01 26.55
C GLU A 811 -40.58 -13.88 26.37
N LYS A 812 -41.86 -14.27 26.16
CA LYS A 812 -43.01 -13.35 25.96
C LYS A 812 -42.80 -12.32 24.83
N GLY A 813 -42.07 -12.67 23.78
CA GLY A 813 -41.74 -11.74 22.69
C GLY A 813 -42.95 -11.19 21.91
N LEU A 814 -44.10 -11.89 21.93
CA LEU A 814 -45.34 -11.45 21.25
C LEU A 814 -45.88 -10.11 21.75
N GLU A 815 -45.56 -9.70 22.98
CA GLU A 815 -46.02 -8.44 23.55
C GLU A 815 -45.40 -7.22 22.84
N TYR A 816 -44.12 -7.34 22.47
CA TYR A 816 -43.31 -6.26 21.90
C TYR A 816 -43.23 -6.33 20.37
N SER A 817 -43.24 -7.53 19.83
CA SER A 817 -42.91 -7.77 18.43
C SER A 817 -43.97 -7.22 17.47
N ILE A 818 -43.51 -6.62 16.37
CA ILE A 818 -44.36 -5.97 15.37
C ILE A 818 -44.00 -6.50 13.99
N THR A 819 -45.02 -6.57 13.13
CA THR A 819 -44.87 -6.79 11.70
C THR A 819 -45.32 -5.55 10.95
N LEU A 820 -44.72 -5.32 9.78
CA LEU A 820 -45.20 -4.31 8.85
C LEU A 820 -45.66 -4.97 7.56
N GLN A 821 -46.88 -4.63 7.14
CA GLN A 821 -47.48 -5.12 5.91
C GLN A 821 -47.71 -3.98 4.93
N GLY A 822 -47.67 -4.27 3.64
CA GLY A 822 -47.95 -3.30 2.59
C GLY A 822 -48.47 -3.95 1.32
N THR A 823 -49.00 -3.12 0.42
CA THR A 823 -49.59 -3.58 -0.83
C THR A 823 -48.70 -3.22 -2.00
N ARG A 824 -48.34 -4.20 -2.82
CA ARG A 824 -47.57 -4.00 -4.05
C ARG A 824 -48.38 -3.20 -5.08
N LYS A 825 -47.76 -2.26 -5.79
CA LYS A 825 -48.41 -1.46 -6.85
C LYS A 825 -49.09 -2.38 -7.88
N GLY A 826 -50.42 -2.25 -8.03
CA GLY A 826 -51.23 -3.06 -8.95
C GLY A 826 -51.81 -4.36 -8.36
N LYS A 827 -51.45 -4.71 -7.12
CA LYS A 827 -52.08 -5.81 -6.36
C LYS A 827 -53.04 -5.28 -5.30
N LYS A 828 -53.93 -6.16 -4.81
CA LYS A 828 -54.91 -5.86 -3.74
C LYS A 828 -54.61 -6.57 -2.42
N THR A 829 -53.55 -7.39 -2.37
CA THR A 829 -53.20 -8.23 -1.22
C THR A 829 -52.10 -7.57 -0.39
N LEU A 830 -52.29 -7.54 0.93
CA LEU A 830 -51.25 -7.17 1.88
C LEU A 830 -50.20 -8.28 1.95
N GLU A 831 -48.93 -7.90 1.84
CA GLU A 831 -47.74 -8.75 1.95
C GLU A 831 -46.97 -8.30 3.19
N MET A 832 -46.42 -9.23 3.98
CA MET A 832 -45.51 -8.90 5.08
C MET A 832 -44.17 -8.44 4.50
N LEU A 833 -43.72 -7.26 4.91
CA LEU A 833 -42.53 -6.59 4.36
C LEU A 833 -41.38 -6.51 5.35
N GLY A 834 -41.65 -6.72 6.63
CA GLY A 834 -40.64 -6.68 7.68
C GLY A 834 -41.23 -7.08 9.02
N TYR A 835 -40.35 -7.36 9.97
CA TYR A 835 -40.67 -7.58 11.37
C TYR A 835 -39.61 -6.96 12.27
N ILE A 836 -39.99 -6.73 13.53
CA ILE A 836 -39.10 -6.41 14.64
C ILE A 836 -39.52 -7.30 15.81
N VAL A 837 -38.54 -7.97 16.43
CA VAL A 837 -38.74 -8.88 17.55
C VAL A 837 -38.02 -8.33 18.75
N GLY A 838 -38.77 -8.18 19.84
CA GLY A 838 -38.22 -7.89 21.16
C GLY A 838 -38.75 -8.89 22.17
N VAL A 839 -37.91 -9.27 23.12
CA VAL A 839 -38.16 -10.29 24.15
C VAL A 839 -37.83 -9.73 25.54
N GLU A 840 -38.44 -10.27 26.60
CA GLU A 840 -38.05 -9.88 27.96
C GLU A 840 -36.71 -10.53 28.32
N ASP A 841 -35.75 -9.72 28.76
CA ASP A 841 -34.42 -10.20 29.18
C ASP A 841 -33.91 -9.41 30.40
N GLU A 842 -32.69 -9.70 30.84
CA GLU A 842 -31.97 -8.96 31.88
C GLU A 842 -30.64 -8.43 31.31
N THR A 843 -30.32 -7.16 31.59
CA THR A 843 -29.00 -6.58 31.29
C THR A 843 -27.87 -7.35 32.00
N SER A 844 -26.62 -7.08 31.63
CA SER A 844 -25.43 -7.67 32.29
C SER A 844 -25.39 -7.44 33.82
N ASP A 845 -26.00 -6.36 34.30
CA ASP A 845 -26.16 -6.02 35.72
C ASP A 845 -27.41 -6.65 36.38
N GLY A 846 -28.18 -7.45 35.64
CA GLY A 846 -29.40 -8.13 36.11
C GLY A 846 -30.64 -7.23 36.17
N GLU A 847 -30.62 -6.06 35.52
CA GLU A 847 -31.80 -5.20 35.45
C GLU A 847 -32.75 -5.67 34.34
N PRO A 848 -34.07 -5.81 34.60
CA PRO A 848 -35.03 -6.22 33.57
C PRO A 848 -35.08 -5.25 32.40
N CYS A 849 -34.84 -5.75 31.19
CA CYS A 849 -34.88 -5.00 29.95
C CYS A 849 -35.81 -5.68 28.91
N VAL A 850 -35.94 -5.05 27.75
CA VAL A 850 -36.42 -5.69 26.53
C VAL A 850 -35.22 -5.79 25.60
N TYR A 851 -34.82 -7.01 25.26
CA TYR A 851 -33.76 -7.25 24.29
C TYR A 851 -34.34 -7.23 22.87
N LEU A 852 -33.72 -6.47 21.97
CA LEU A 852 -34.06 -6.51 20.55
C LEU A 852 -33.32 -7.67 19.89
N GLU A 853 -34.04 -8.78 19.76
CA GLU A 853 -33.52 -10.02 19.18
C GLU A 853 -33.22 -9.86 17.68
N ASP A 854 -34.16 -9.31 16.90
CA ASP A 854 -33.96 -9.12 15.47
C ASP A 854 -34.84 -7.99 14.88
N ILE A 855 -34.33 -7.35 13.83
CA ILE A 855 -35.07 -6.41 12.98
C ILE A 855 -34.72 -6.65 11.51
N ALA A 856 -35.73 -7.00 10.72
CA ALA A 856 -35.50 -7.38 9.34
C ALA A 856 -36.55 -6.77 8.38
N VAL A 857 -36.09 -6.38 7.19
CA VAL A 857 -36.92 -5.83 6.11
C VAL A 857 -36.63 -6.57 4.83
N ALA A 858 -37.69 -7.00 4.13
CA ALA A 858 -37.61 -7.65 2.82
C ALA A 858 -36.71 -6.84 1.87
N PRO A 859 -35.73 -7.46 1.18
CA PRO A 859 -34.73 -6.69 0.45
C PRO A 859 -35.32 -5.83 -0.66
N GLU A 860 -36.42 -6.26 -1.31
CA GLU A 860 -37.11 -5.44 -2.31
C GLU A 860 -37.86 -4.23 -1.71
N ALA A 861 -38.12 -4.21 -0.40
CA ALA A 861 -38.92 -3.20 0.28
C ALA A 861 -38.06 -2.15 1.03
N GLN A 862 -36.77 -2.43 1.22
CA GLN A 862 -35.82 -1.52 1.87
C GLN A 862 -35.73 -0.15 1.15
N GLY A 863 -35.31 0.89 1.89
CA GLY A 863 -35.22 2.27 1.38
C GLY A 863 -36.55 3.05 1.36
N GLN A 864 -37.65 2.45 1.85
CA GLN A 864 -38.98 3.07 1.89
C GLN A 864 -39.44 3.51 3.29
N GLY A 865 -38.51 3.63 4.24
CA GLY A 865 -38.83 4.00 5.64
C GLY A 865 -39.48 2.89 6.47
N ILE A 866 -39.53 1.65 5.96
CA ILE A 866 -40.20 0.51 6.62
C ILE A 866 -39.55 0.16 7.97
N GLY A 867 -38.21 0.06 8.02
CA GLY A 867 -37.49 -0.24 9.26
C GLY A 867 -37.76 0.82 10.33
N TRP A 868 -37.75 2.10 9.95
CA TRP A 868 -38.05 3.20 10.87
C TRP A 868 -39.50 3.16 11.37
N ASN A 869 -40.48 2.93 10.50
CA ASN A 869 -41.88 2.81 10.92
C ASN A 869 -42.10 1.67 11.92
N MET A 870 -41.36 0.56 11.79
CA MET A 870 -41.40 -0.55 12.76
C MET A 870 -40.74 -0.14 14.08
N MET A 871 -39.60 0.55 14.03
CA MET A 871 -38.90 1.04 15.22
C MET A 871 -39.73 2.07 16.01
N GLU A 872 -40.43 2.98 15.34
CA GLU A 872 -41.35 3.93 15.99
C GLU A 872 -42.50 3.21 16.69
N ALA A 873 -43.11 2.23 16.02
CA ALA A 873 -44.20 1.45 16.60
C ALA A 873 -43.73 0.58 17.77
N PHE A 874 -42.52 0.02 17.69
CA PHE A 874 -41.89 -0.76 18.76
C PHE A 874 -41.58 0.12 19.96
N THR A 875 -40.98 1.29 19.72
CA THR A 875 -40.74 2.29 20.76
C THR A 875 -42.02 2.68 21.47
N GLN A 876 -43.12 2.89 20.74
CA GLN A 876 -44.42 3.23 21.34
C GLN A 876 -44.93 2.13 22.29
N LYS A 877 -44.72 0.85 21.98
CA LYS A 877 -45.04 -0.26 22.91
C LYS A 877 -44.19 -0.22 24.18
N LEU A 878 -42.90 0.05 24.05
CA LEU A 878 -42.01 0.20 25.21
C LEU A 878 -42.43 1.36 26.10
N LYS A 879 -42.90 2.47 25.50
CA LYS A 879 -43.45 3.61 26.24
C LYS A 879 -44.75 3.27 26.97
N GLU A 880 -45.64 2.50 26.34
CA GLU A 880 -46.87 2.02 26.97
C GLU A 880 -46.54 1.14 28.18
N LYS A 881 -45.55 0.24 28.05
CA LYS A 881 -45.02 -0.55 29.19
C LYS A 881 -44.41 0.35 30.26
N ALA A 882 -43.61 1.35 29.90
CA ALA A 882 -43.02 2.29 30.86
C ALA A 882 -44.09 3.04 31.66
N LYS A 883 -45.17 3.45 30.99
CA LYS A 883 -46.34 4.08 31.60
C LYS A 883 -47.09 3.13 32.54
N GLU A 884 -47.33 1.89 32.12
CA GLU A 884 -48.01 0.87 32.93
C GLU A 884 -47.21 0.54 34.19
N GLN A 885 -45.89 0.44 34.07
CA GLN A 885 -44.97 0.16 35.17
C GLN A 885 -44.63 1.39 36.03
N LYS A 886 -44.96 2.59 35.56
CA LYS A 886 -44.59 3.88 36.17
C LYS A 886 -43.08 4.04 36.40
N LYS A 887 -42.29 3.45 35.50
CA LYS A 887 -40.83 3.54 35.47
C LYS A 887 -40.34 3.38 34.03
N PRO A 888 -39.15 3.90 33.67
CA PRO A 888 -38.58 3.69 32.35
C PRO A 888 -38.38 2.20 32.04
N VAL A 889 -38.42 1.86 30.75
CA VAL A 889 -38.08 0.52 30.24
C VAL A 889 -36.69 0.60 29.63
N LEU A 890 -35.82 -0.35 29.98
CA LEU A 890 -34.52 -0.50 29.34
C LEU A 890 -34.68 -1.29 28.04
N LEU A 891 -34.06 -0.81 26.96
CA LEU A 891 -33.98 -1.46 25.67
C LEU A 891 -32.51 -1.83 25.40
N ASP A 892 -32.26 -3.12 25.31
CA ASP A 892 -30.94 -3.70 25.10
C ASP A 892 -30.78 -4.12 23.62
N MET A 893 -29.64 -3.80 23.01
CA MET A 893 -29.37 -4.06 21.59
C MET A 893 -27.89 -4.41 21.35
N HIS A 894 -27.67 -5.50 20.62
CA HIS A 894 -26.37 -5.80 19.99
C HIS A 894 -26.43 -5.44 18.51
N LEU A 895 -25.69 -4.40 18.13
CA LEU A 895 -25.79 -3.82 16.79
C LEU A 895 -24.67 -4.29 15.88
N ARG A 896 -25.07 -4.90 14.76
CA ARG A 896 -24.22 -5.07 13.58
C ARG A 896 -24.05 -3.72 12.86
N PRO A 897 -23.00 -3.53 12.03
CA PRO A 897 -22.69 -2.23 11.41
C PRO A 897 -23.85 -1.57 10.63
N ASN A 898 -24.68 -2.35 9.95
CA ASN A 898 -25.85 -1.82 9.22
C ASN A 898 -26.94 -1.30 10.17
N SER A 899 -27.18 -2.00 11.28
CA SER A 899 -28.13 -1.60 12.32
C SER A 899 -27.61 -0.41 13.11
N GLN A 900 -26.30 -0.33 13.34
CA GLN A 900 -25.65 0.84 13.94
C GLN A 900 -25.90 2.11 13.10
N ARG A 901 -25.62 2.07 11.80
CA ARG A 901 -25.88 3.23 10.90
C ARG A 901 -27.36 3.60 10.86
N PHE A 902 -28.25 2.62 10.95
CA PHE A 902 -29.69 2.86 11.06
C PHE A 902 -30.04 3.61 12.35
N MET A 903 -29.52 3.17 13.50
CA MET A 903 -29.75 3.82 14.80
C MET A 903 -29.12 5.22 14.85
N GLU A 904 -27.90 5.40 14.35
CA GLU A 904 -27.21 6.70 14.29
C GLU A 904 -27.98 7.73 13.44
N ARG A 905 -28.49 7.32 12.27
CA ARG A 905 -29.28 8.19 11.39
C ARG A 905 -30.53 8.73 12.08
N HIS A 906 -31.10 7.96 12.99
CA HIS A 906 -32.34 8.29 13.68
C HIS A 906 -32.15 8.67 15.16
N LYS A 907 -30.91 8.94 15.58
CA LYS A 907 -30.59 9.27 16.98
C LYS A 907 -31.43 10.44 17.51
N GLU A 908 -31.49 11.54 16.76
CA GLU A 908 -32.29 12.71 17.16
C GLU A 908 -33.81 12.40 17.20
N ASP A 909 -34.28 11.50 16.33
CA ASP A 909 -35.68 11.10 16.29
C ASP A 909 -36.04 10.21 17.49
N LEU A 910 -35.16 9.27 17.86
CA LEU A 910 -35.26 8.46 19.07
C LEU A 910 -35.28 9.32 20.34
N GLU A 911 -34.39 10.31 20.44
CA GLU A 911 -34.38 11.27 21.56
C GLU A 911 -35.70 12.05 21.65
N ARG A 912 -36.26 12.48 20.52
CA ARG A 912 -37.58 13.15 20.46
C ARG A 912 -38.72 12.23 20.88
N LEU A 913 -38.58 10.92 20.66
CA LEU A 913 -39.54 9.90 21.11
C LEU A 913 -39.39 9.58 22.60
N GLY A 914 -38.37 10.10 23.28
CA GLY A 914 -38.10 9.82 24.69
C GLY A 914 -37.26 8.57 24.93
N VAL A 915 -36.49 8.16 23.92
CA VAL A 915 -35.49 7.08 23.98
C VAL A 915 -34.11 7.71 24.14
N GLN A 916 -33.46 7.46 25.27
CA GLN A 916 -32.17 8.05 25.61
C GLN A 916 -31.11 6.97 25.71
N LEU A 917 -30.00 7.09 24.98
CA LEU A 917 -28.84 6.20 25.12
C LEU A 917 -28.23 6.37 26.52
N LEU A 918 -28.08 5.28 27.26
CA LEU A 918 -27.47 5.22 28.59
C LEU A 918 -26.03 4.71 28.53
N GLU A 919 -25.82 3.64 27.78
CA GLU A 919 -24.54 2.95 27.68
C GLU A 919 -24.26 2.55 26.25
N GLU A 920 -22.99 2.63 25.88
CA GLU A 920 -22.45 2.16 24.62
C GLU A 920 -21.10 1.52 24.91
N ALA A 921 -20.95 0.26 24.54
CA ALA A 921 -19.74 -0.51 24.73
C ALA A 921 -19.46 -1.38 23.50
N VAL A 922 -18.18 -1.66 23.25
CA VAL A 922 -17.79 -2.65 22.26
C VAL A 922 -17.61 -3.96 22.99
N GLU A 923 -18.46 -4.93 22.70
CA GLU A 923 -18.44 -6.25 23.36
C GLU A 923 -18.09 -7.36 22.35
N ASN A 924 -17.33 -8.35 22.82
CA ASN A 924 -17.06 -9.55 22.03
C ASN A 924 -18.37 -10.35 21.92
N ASP A 925 -18.85 -10.59 20.71
CA ASP A 925 -20.13 -11.27 20.47
C ASP A 925 -20.20 -12.65 21.18
N TYR A 926 -21.32 -12.87 21.87
CA TYR A 926 -21.68 -14.08 22.62
C TYR A 926 -21.75 -15.34 21.72
N TYR A 927 -21.91 -15.18 20.40
CA TYR A 927 -21.98 -16.30 19.44
C TYR A 927 -20.62 -16.83 18.94
N GLY A 928 -19.50 -16.22 19.34
CA GLY A 928 -18.16 -16.77 19.08
C GLY A 928 -17.72 -16.74 17.60
N GLU A 929 -18.35 -15.90 16.78
CA GLU A 929 -18.00 -15.71 15.35
C GLU A 929 -17.01 -14.57 15.07
N GLY A 930 -16.57 -13.82 16.10
CA GLY A 930 -15.38 -12.98 16.02
C GLY A 930 -15.56 -11.58 15.39
N ASP A 931 -16.78 -11.11 15.21
CA ASP A 931 -17.07 -9.68 14.99
C ASP A 931 -17.35 -9.00 16.34
N ASP A 932 -16.76 -7.82 16.59
CA ASP A 932 -17.14 -6.99 17.73
C ASP A 932 -18.55 -6.41 17.48
N ALA A 933 -19.50 -6.65 18.39
CA ALA A 933 -20.83 -6.06 18.32
C ALA A 933 -20.86 -4.76 19.15
N LEU A 934 -21.50 -3.71 18.61
CA LEU A 934 -21.72 -2.50 19.40
C LEU A 934 -22.92 -2.76 20.32
N TYR A 935 -22.64 -2.92 21.61
CA TYR A 935 -23.64 -2.97 22.66
C TYR A 935 -24.18 -1.57 22.91
N GLN A 936 -25.51 -1.42 22.89
CA GLN A 936 -26.17 -0.18 23.28
C GLN A 936 -27.36 -0.46 24.20
N LEU A 937 -27.38 0.24 25.33
CA LEU A 937 -28.48 0.24 26.27
C LEU A 937 -29.21 1.58 26.24
N TYR A 938 -30.51 1.54 26.00
CA TYR A 938 -31.38 2.71 25.93
C TYR A 938 -32.38 2.74 27.07
N GLU A 939 -32.68 3.93 27.57
CA GLU A 939 -33.80 4.21 28.46
C GLU A 939 -34.99 4.75 27.68
N VAL A 940 -36.13 4.07 27.75
CA VAL A 940 -37.39 4.50 27.12
C VAL A 940 -38.34 5.05 28.18
N ARG A 941 -38.70 6.34 28.06
CA ARG A 941 -39.59 7.07 28.97
C ARG A 941 -40.98 7.29 28.36
N GLU A 942 -42.01 7.43 29.21
CA GLU A 942 -43.41 7.72 28.80
C GLU A 942 -43.55 8.95 27.88
#